data_AF-A0A355II67-F1
#
_entry.id   AF-A0A355II67-F1
#
_cell.length_a   1.000
_cell.length_b   1.000
_cell.length_c   1.000
_cell.angle_alpha   90.00
_cell.angle_beta   90.00
_cell.angle_gamma   90.00
#
_symmetry.space_group_name_H-M   'P 1'
#
loop_
_entity.id
_entity.type
_entity.pdbx_description
1 polymer ?
#
loop_
_entity_poly.entity_id
_entity_poly.type
_entity_poly.pdbx_seq_one_letter_code
_entity_poly.pdbx_strand_id
1 'polypeptide(L)'
;MPGIIKRGHGLKTLIKTSTKVALPLLASTAGLLTVHGQSSQEAIQIHQTNRVILTAPTAALDSLTFGTGHDTLLLHQTGNTRAIPLSKIDSLSPSVVTDTIKVHYQGDNATVNLPLELADMDVHIDGALVTIDAGQLEGPLVFVLEGHSDNGCFKRYGTQNATLVLNNLQLANPSGPAINAQSRKSTTIVLPAQTNNSLADGLIYASPPTSSEGIAEDQKAALFSEGDLTIKGEGSLSVTGTGIEAHGISTDDAFLLAAGNLTVVSATKDGLHANDGVRVSGGVLTIRANGDGIDADAGSYIQSGGQVTLVLPSNDVKGIATDSCLLVSGGNLHLTINGAQAKGLKSKLDMTLSGGTITVVTSGAAVLQTTGVSGRFDPSYCTAIKCDANLSLNGATLDITCTGLAGRGVSSDGTLVMTAGSLKVTTSGGGAKYTNSTGVADAYTACCLSSNQAVSLQGGTINLTSSGAGGKGIKTDGTLTLGLPTQGPTLSVTTKGSKITITASTGQREDNGTYAEAKAIKANGALTIHQGNYTISSTDDGLKSDVSVTINGGTTAINKSTEGIEAPLLTVNDGDVSIISSDDCFNATKGNGGEQNDGSYLYLKGGKIFTSTTSGDGLDSNGNIAMSGGTVIVQGPSSQPEVGMDYNGTFQITGGLLAVTGPNSGNMIQSTSSSSTQYSILVKSSSIGTNLVHLQDADGNDLLTLKPLRSAYYMVISSPQLTTGVTYSLYVGGSSTGTVVNGYYTGGSYTGGSLKKSFTLTNKNTTLSF
;
A
#
# COMPACT_ATOMS: atom_id res chain seq x y z
N MET A 1 -70.40 -19.64 -64.75
CA MET A 1 -71.78 -19.72 -64.23
C MET A 1 -72.17 -21.19 -64.13
N PRO A 2 -72.89 -21.62 -63.08
CA PRO A 2 -72.90 -21.04 -61.74
C PRO A 2 -72.84 -22.10 -60.62
N GLY A 3 -72.47 -21.62 -59.43
CA GLY A 3 -72.42 -22.38 -58.18
C GLY A 3 -71.84 -21.51 -57.06
N ILE A 4 -72.41 -20.30 -56.89
CA ILE A 4 -72.03 -19.29 -55.90
C ILE A 4 -72.78 -19.57 -54.59
N ILE A 5 -72.08 -19.64 -53.45
CA ILE A 5 -72.59 -19.13 -52.16
C ILE A 5 -71.44 -18.44 -51.39
N LYS A 6 -71.72 -17.20 -50.96
CA LYS A 6 -70.83 -16.22 -50.32
C LYS A 6 -70.70 -16.39 -48.80
N ARG A 7 -69.62 -15.78 -48.29
CA ARG A 7 -69.23 -15.49 -46.90
C ARG A 7 -70.37 -15.06 -45.96
N GLY A 8 -70.32 -15.56 -44.72
CA GLY A 8 -70.91 -14.95 -43.53
C GLY A 8 -69.82 -14.66 -42.48
N HIS A 9 -69.83 -13.44 -41.94
CA HIS A 9 -68.92 -12.96 -40.89
C HIS A 9 -69.34 -13.45 -39.50
N GLY A 10 -68.34 -13.73 -38.66
CA GLY A 10 -68.40 -13.43 -37.21
C GLY A 10 -68.47 -14.63 -36.28
N LEU A 11 -67.36 -14.93 -35.60
CA LEU A 11 -67.33 -15.08 -34.13
C LEU A 11 -65.87 -15.09 -33.62
N LYS A 12 -65.52 -14.09 -32.82
CA LYS A 12 -64.45 -14.19 -31.82
C LYS A 12 -64.91 -15.20 -30.76
N THR A 13 -64.05 -16.12 -30.31
CA THR A 13 -63.74 -16.40 -28.89
C THR A 13 -62.64 -17.47 -28.79
N LEU A 14 -61.68 -17.19 -27.91
CA LEU A 14 -60.71 -18.07 -27.24
C LEU A 14 -61.05 -19.57 -27.20
N ILE A 15 -60.03 -20.43 -27.30
CA ILE A 15 -59.68 -21.46 -26.30
C ILE A 15 -58.27 -21.98 -26.60
N LYS A 16 -57.39 -21.89 -25.60
CA LYS A 16 -56.16 -22.67 -25.47
C LYS A 16 -56.53 -24.14 -25.36
N THR A 17 -55.96 -25.00 -26.21
CA THR A 17 -55.73 -26.40 -25.83
C THR A 17 -54.43 -26.90 -26.43
N SER A 18 -53.50 -27.21 -25.53
CA SER A 18 -52.38 -28.12 -25.75
C SER A 18 -52.86 -29.42 -26.37
N THR A 19 -52.21 -29.90 -27.41
CA THR A 19 -52.37 -31.30 -27.84
C THR A 19 -51.05 -31.82 -28.39
N LYS A 20 -50.33 -32.56 -27.54
CA LYS A 20 -49.40 -33.60 -27.98
C LYS A 20 -50.19 -34.61 -28.81
N VAL A 21 -49.62 -35.04 -29.94
CA VAL A 21 -49.67 -36.38 -30.57
C VAL A 21 -49.72 -36.27 -32.11
N ALA A 22 -48.79 -37.03 -32.73
CA ALA A 22 -48.75 -37.52 -34.11
C ALA A 22 -48.06 -36.66 -35.20
N LEU A 23 -46.72 -36.65 -35.18
CA LEU A 23 -45.92 -36.82 -36.41
C LEU A 23 -45.87 -38.34 -36.67
N PRO A 24 -46.78 -38.92 -37.48
CA PRO A 24 -46.45 -39.21 -38.87
C PRO A 24 -47.71 -39.26 -39.77
N LEU A 25 -48.06 -38.18 -40.45
CA LEU A 25 -49.03 -38.24 -41.57
C LEU A 25 -48.86 -37.09 -42.57
N LEU A 26 -47.64 -36.88 -43.06
CA LEU A 26 -47.35 -35.98 -44.18
C LEU A 26 -46.30 -36.64 -45.10
N ALA A 27 -46.64 -37.83 -45.60
CA ALA A 27 -45.90 -38.51 -46.66
C ALA A 27 -46.88 -39.00 -47.72
N SER A 28 -47.53 -38.08 -48.43
CA SER A 28 -48.12 -38.31 -49.76
C SER A 28 -48.82 -37.05 -50.25
N THR A 29 -48.03 -36.09 -50.74
CA THR A 29 -48.35 -35.18 -51.85
C THR A 29 -47.24 -34.12 -51.90
N ALA A 30 -46.57 -34.00 -53.05
CA ALA A 30 -45.57 -32.98 -53.29
C ALA A 30 -46.22 -31.58 -53.21
N GLY A 31 -46.07 -30.94 -52.05
CA GLY A 31 -46.51 -29.56 -51.80
C GLY A 31 -45.27 -28.69 -51.62
N LEU A 32 -44.89 -27.98 -52.69
CA LEU A 32 -43.90 -26.91 -52.65
C LEU A 32 -44.44 -25.79 -51.76
N LEU A 33 -43.96 -25.68 -50.51
CA LEU A 33 -44.34 -24.59 -49.62
C LEU A 33 -43.55 -23.34 -50.00
N THR A 34 -44.14 -22.50 -50.84
CA THR A 34 -43.57 -21.20 -51.22
C THR A 34 -43.89 -20.19 -50.11
N VAL A 35 -42.88 -19.80 -49.33
CA VAL A 35 -43.01 -18.75 -48.32
C VAL A 35 -42.96 -17.39 -49.02
N HIS A 36 -44.11 -16.76 -49.24
CA HIS A 36 -44.18 -15.35 -49.66
C HIS A 36 -45.14 -14.59 -48.75
N GLY A 37 -44.62 -13.56 -48.08
CA GLY A 37 -45.37 -12.36 -47.72
C GLY A 37 -45.70 -12.14 -46.24
N GLN A 38 -44.96 -11.19 -45.66
CA GLN A 38 -45.27 -10.38 -44.46
C GLN A 38 -45.33 -11.09 -43.10
N SER A 39 -44.18 -11.29 -42.49
CA SER A 39 -43.97 -11.08 -41.05
C SER A 39 -42.49 -10.75 -40.82
N SER A 40 -42.15 -10.13 -39.70
CA SER A 40 -40.79 -9.83 -39.25
C SER A 40 -39.95 -11.09 -38.95
N GLN A 41 -40.17 -12.19 -39.68
CA GLN A 41 -39.59 -13.51 -39.45
C GLN A 41 -38.79 -13.92 -40.69
N GLU A 42 -37.47 -13.75 -40.59
CA GLU A 42 -36.49 -13.93 -41.68
C GLU A 42 -35.68 -15.23 -41.51
N ALA A 43 -36.09 -16.12 -40.60
CA ALA A 43 -35.44 -17.41 -40.40
C ALA A 43 -36.45 -18.52 -40.02
N ILE A 44 -36.04 -19.77 -40.25
CA ILE A 44 -36.70 -20.97 -39.74
C ILE A 44 -35.80 -21.58 -38.67
N GLN A 45 -36.36 -21.84 -37.50
CA GLN A 45 -35.72 -22.62 -36.44
C GLN A 45 -36.11 -24.09 -36.57
N ILE A 46 -35.10 -24.94 -36.49
CA ILE A 46 -35.22 -26.40 -36.49
C ILE A 46 -34.88 -26.86 -35.08
N HIS A 47 -35.91 -27.16 -34.30
CA HIS A 47 -35.77 -27.67 -32.94
C HIS A 47 -35.43 -29.14 -33.02
N GLN A 48 -34.27 -29.51 -32.50
CA GLN A 48 -33.82 -30.89 -32.48
C GLN A 48 -34.18 -31.58 -31.16
N THR A 49 -34.31 -32.90 -31.18
CA THR A 49 -34.67 -33.72 -30.02
C THR A 49 -33.62 -33.68 -28.90
N ASN A 50 -32.38 -33.30 -29.21
CA ASN A 50 -31.29 -33.09 -28.25
C ASN A 50 -31.24 -31.67 -27.66
N ARG A 51 -32.28 -30.83 -27.88
CA ARG A 51 -32.37 -29.43 -27.41
C ARG A 51 -31.42 -28.43 -28.11
N VAL A 52 -30.79 -28.84 -29.21
CA VAL A 52 -30.12 -27.92 -30.14
C VAL A 52 -31.17 -27.31 -31.07
N ILE A 53 -31.07 -26.02 -31.36
CA ILE A 53 -31.94 -25.30 -32.28
C ILE A 53 -31.08 -24.75 -33.40
N LEU A 54 -31.29 -25.19 -34.64
CA LEU A 54 -30.60 -24.61 -35.80
C LEU A 54 -31.43 -23.46 -36.36
N THR A 55 -30.86 -22.26 -36.46
CA THR A 55 -31.50 -21.12 -37.10
C THR A 55 -31.01 -20.96 -38.53
N ALA A 56 -31.90 -21.22 -39.48
CA ALA A 56 -31.65 -21.11 -40.92
C ALA A 56 -32.28 -19.81 -41.47
N PRO A 57 -31.49 -18.82 -41.91
CA PRO A 57 -32.02 -17.63 -42.58
C PRO A 57 -32.82 -18.03 -43.81
N THR A 58 -34.07 -17.56 -43.94
CA THR A 58 -34.89 -17.87 -45.12
C THR A 58 -34.27 -17.32 -46.41
N ALA A 59 -33.55 -16.20 -46.32
CA ALA A 59 -32.79 -15.63 -47.42
C ALA A 59 -31.60 -16.51 -47.88
N ALA A 60 -31.11 -17.40 -47.01
CA ALA A 60 -30.03 -18.33 -47.32
C ALA A 60 -30.53 -19.70 -47.82
N LEU A 61 -31.85 -19.89 -47.91
CA LEU A 61 -32.49 -21.13 -48.35
C LEU A 61 -33.16 -20.94 -49.72
N ASP A 62 -32.83 -21.82 -50.66
CA ASP A 62 -33.51 -21.89 -51.96
C ASP A 62 -34.84 -22.63 -51.84
N SER A 63 -34.85 -23.77 -51.12
CA SER A 63 -36.05 -24.56 -50.84
C SER A 63 -35.85 -25.53 -49.67
N LEU A 64 -36.95 -26.01 -49.08
CA LEU A 64 -36.95 -27.15 -48.18
C LEU A 64 -37.69 -28.32 -48.86
N THR A 65 -37.07 -29.49 -48.90
CA THR A 65 -37.68 -30.71 -49.44
C THR A 65 -37.45 -31.89 -48.50
N PHE A 66 -38.12 -33.02 -48.75
CA PHE A 66 -37.81 -34.28 -48.09
C PHE A 66 -36.94 -35.13 -49.01
N GLY A 67 -35.98 -35.86 -48.43
CA GLY A 67 -35.18 -36.83 -49.18
C GLY A 67 -36.05 -37.93 -49.79
N THR A 68 -35.52 -38.68 -50.76
CA THR A 68 -36.27 -39.71 -51.51
C THR A 68 -36.87 -40.81 -50.62
N GLY A 69 -36.32 -41.02 -49.41
CA GLY A 69 -36.83 -41.94 -48.39
C GLY A 69 -37.85 -41.34 -47.41
N HIS A 70 -38.14 -40.04 -47.51
CA HIS A 70 -38.99 -39.26 -46.58
C HIS A 70 -38.58 -39.35 -45.10
N ASP A 71 -37.30 -39.62 -44.84
CA ASP A 71 -36.70 -39.78 -43.51
C ASP A 71 -35.75 -38.62 -43.12
N THR A 72 -35.50 -37.72 -44.07
CA THR A 72 -34.58 -36.58 -43.95
C THR A 72 -35.24 -35.31 -44.46
N LEU A 73 -35.08 -34.21 -43.72
CA LEU A 73 -35.35 -32.86 -44.19
C LEU A 73 -34.11 -32.34 -44.92
N LEU A 74 -34.26 -31.92 -46.17
CA LEU A 74 -33.23 -31.32 -46.99
C LEU A 74 -33.39 -29.80 -47.00
N LEU A 75 -32.36 -29.11 -46.55
CA LEU A 75 -32.21 -27.66 -46.63
C LEU A 75 -31.33 -27.34 -47.83
N HIS A 76 -31.92 -26.85 -48.90
CA HIS A 76 -31.18 -26.45 -50.09
C HIS A 76 -30.72 -25.00 -49.94
N GLN A 77 -29.42 -24.79 -50.06
CA GLN A 77 -28.76 -23.50 -50.17
C GLN A 77 -28.08 -23.41 -51.54
N THR A 78 -27.76 -22.22 -52.02
CA THR A 78 -27.06 -22.07 -53.30
C THR A 78 -25.73 -22.83 -53.27
N GLY A 79 -25.64 -23.92 -54.04
CA GLY A 79 -24.44 -24.77 -54.15
C GLY A 79 -24.23 -25.78 -53.01
N ASN A 80 -25.13 -25.88 -52.03
CA ASN A 80 -25.02 -26.83 -50.92
C ASN A 80 -26.39 -27.41 -50.53
N THR A 81 -26.46 -28.64 -50.04
CA THR A 81 -27.68 -29.22 -49.48
C THR A 81 -27.35 -29.90 -48.17
N ARG A 82 -27.97 -29.43 -47.08
CA ARG A 82 -27.80 -30.00 -45.75
C ARG A 82 -28.96 -30.92 -45.43
N ALA A 83 -28.65 -32.17 -45.12
CA ALA A 83 -29.62 -33.18 -44.76
C ALA A 83 -29.69 -33.34 -43.23
N ILE A 84 -30.88 -33.23 -42.66
CA ILE A 84 -31.14 -33.45 -41.24
C ILE A 84 -32.13 -34.61 -41.11
N PRO A 85 -31.78 -35.73 -40.43
CA PRO A 85 -32.73 -36.80 -40.18
C PRO A 85 -33.99 -36.30 -39.44
N LEU A 86 -35.17 -36.67 -39.91
CA LEU A 86 -36.44 -36.31 -39.26
C LEU A 86 -36.53 -36.88 -37.84
N SER A 87 -35.85 -37.99 -37.56
CA SER A 87 -35.73 -38.55 -36.19
C SER A 87 -35.00 -37.64 -35.22
N LYS A 88 -34.20 -36.69 -35.72
CA LYS A 88 -33.53 -35.67 -34.90
C LYS A 88 -34.37 -34.39 -34.76
N ILE A 89 -35.44 -34.21 -35.54
CA ILE A 89 -36.25 -32.99 -35.54
C ILE A 89 -37.47 -33.20 -34.64
N ASP A 90 -37.64 -32.31 -33.67
CA ASP A 90 -38.83 -32.23 -32.83
C ASP A 90 -39.90 -31.32 -33.48
N SER A 91 -39.51 -30.10 -33.84
CA SER A 91 -40.43 -29.13 -34.45
C SER A 91 -39.73 -28.07 -35.30
N LEU A 92 -40.52 -27.35 -36.12
CA LEU A 92 -40.07 -26.19 -36.88
C LEU A 92 -40.86 -24.96 -36.42
N SER A 93 -40.19 -23.82 -36.26
CA SER A 93 -40.85 -22.55 -35.94
C SER A 93 -40.26 -21.37 -36.71
N PRO A 94 -41.04 -20.35 -37.06
CA PRO A 94 -40.50 -19.13 -37.64
C PRO A 94 -39.73 -18.32 -36.58
N SER A 95 -38.69 -17.62 -36.99
CA SER A 95 -37.83 -16.80 -36.12
C SER A 95 -37.18 -15.65 -36.89
N VAL A 96 -36.35 -14.87 -36.22
CA VAL A 96 -35.46 -13.86 -36.82
C VAL A 96 -34.09 -14.46 -37.09
N VAL A 97 -33.38 -13.90 -38.07
CA VAL A 97 -31.98 -14.26 -38.30
C VAL A 97 -31.15 -13.95 -37.05
N THR A 98 -30.29 -14.88 -36.67
CA THR A 98 -29.23 -14.68 -35.68
C THR A 98 -27.95 -15.31 -36.20
N ASP A 99 -26.85 -14.60 -36.01
CA ASP A 99 -25.48 -15.05 -36.24
C ASP A 99 -24.78 -15.45 -34.92
N THR A 100 -25.48 -15.34 -33.79
CA THR A 100 -24.92 -15.64 -32.46
C THR A 100 -25.24 -17.06 -32.00
N ILE A 101 -24.23 -17.71 -31.39
CA ILE A 101 -24.44 -18.94 -30.62
C ILE A 101 -25.10 -18.52 -29.31
N LYS A 102 -26.27 -19.07 -29.00
CA LYS A 102 -27.03 -18.66 -27.81
C LYS A 102 -27.36 -19.84 -26.92
N VAL A 103 -26.95 -19.80 -25.67
CA VAL A 103 -27.30 -20.78 -24.63
C VAL A 103 -28.32 -20.14 -23.69
N HIS A 104 -29.49 -20.75 -23.59
CA HIS A 104 -30.56 -20.29 -22.73
C HIS A 104 -30.90 -21.33 -21.67
N TYR A 105 -30.70 -20.96 -20.40
CA TYR A 105 -30.95 -21.77 -19.21
C TYR A 105 -32.35 -21.52 -18.64
N GLN A 106 -33.09 -22.59 -18.35
CA GLN A 106 -34.44 -22.54 -17.76
C GLN A 106 -34.60 -23.64 -16.73
N GLY A 107 -34.22 -23.35 -15.48
CA GLY A 107 -34.23 -24.33 -14.39
C GLY A 107 -33.24 -25.45 -14.67
N ASP A 108 -33.68 -26.70 -14.60
CA ASP A 108 -32.82 -27.89 -14.81
C ASP A 108 -32.57 -28.23 -16.30
N ASN A 109 -32.94 -27.35 -17.22
CA ASN A 109 -32.75 -27.57 -18.66
C ASN A 109 -32.04 -26.39 -19.33
N ALA A 110 -31.33 -26.67 -20.42
CA ALA A 110 -30.79 -25.67 -21.33
C ALA A 110 -31.15 -25.97 -22.79
N THR A 111 -31.13 -24.92 -23.61
CA THR A 111 -31.22 -25.01 -25.07
C THR A 111 -30.05 -24.27 -25.70
N VAL A 112 -29.54 -24.76 -26.83
CA VAL A 112 -28.44 -24.14 -27.57
C VAL A 112 -28.90 -23.81 -28.98
N ASN A 113 -29.02 -22.52 -29.30
CA ASN A 113 -29.34 -22.04 -30.63
C ASN A 113 -28.06 -21.76 -31.43
N LEU A 114 -27.93 -22.39 -32.59
CA LEU A 114 -26.81 -22.28 -33.51
C LEU A 114 -27.26 -21.66 -34.84
N PRO A 115 -26.49 -20.72 -35.40
CA PRO A 115 -26.58 -20.42 -36.82
C PRO A 115 -26.41 -21.69 -37.64
N LEU A 116 -27.14 -21.81 -38.76
CA LEU A 116 -27.11 -23.02 -39.59
C LEU A 116 -25.71 -23.38 -40.09
N GLU A 117 -24.81 -22.40 -40.27
CA GLU A 117 -23.41 -22.65 -40.67
C GLU A 117 -22.58 -23.35 -39.60
N LEU A 118 -23.01 -23.28 -38.34
CA LEU A 118 -22.38 -23.95 -37.21
C LEU A 118 -23.10 -25.25 -36.81
N ALA A 119 -23.91 -25.81 -37.70
CA ALA A 119 -24.69 -27.02 -37.43
C ALA A 119 -23.84 -28.27 -37.11
N ASP A 120 -22.57 -28.26 -37.53
CA ASP A 120 -21.61 -29.35 -37.29
C ASP A 120 -20.81 -29.17 -36.00
N MET A 121 -21.08 -28.13 -35.21
CA MET A 121 -20.48 -27.94 -33.89
C MET A 121 -20.95 -29.04 -32.93
N ASP A 122 -20.02 -29.62 -32.17
CA ASP A 122 -20.36 -30.65 -31.20
C ASP A 122 -20.93 -30.01 -29.93
N VAL A 123 -22.20 -30.32 -29.65
CA VAL A 123 -22.97 -29.76 -28.55
C VAL A 123 -23.58 -30.90 -27.75
N HIS A 124 -23.12 -31.03 -26.51
CA HIS A 124 -23.64 -31.98 -25.54
C HIS A 124 -24.46 -31.25 -24.47
N ILE A 125 -25.71 -31.68 -24.27
CA ILE A 125 -26.65 -31.09 -23.30
C ILE A 125 -27.19 -32.21 -22.41
N ASP A 126 -26.78 -32.24 -21.15
CA ASP A 126 -27.35 -33.09 -20.11
C ASP A 126 -28.06 -32.21 -19.06
N GLY A 127 -29.40 -32.13 -19.15
CA GLY A 127 -30.17 -31.16 -18.37
C GLY A 127 -29.73 -29.72 -18.67
N ALA A 128 -29.18 -29.03 -17.67
CA ALA A 128 -28.58 -27.70 -17.78
C ALA A 128 -27.03 -27.74 -17.81
N LEU A 129 -26.40 -28.91 -17.92
CA LEU A 129 -24.97 -29.03 -18.15
C LEU A 129 -24.70 -28.97 -19.65
N VAL A 130 -24.17 -27.83 -20.12
CA VAL A 130 -23.89 -27.58 -21.54
C VAL A 130 -22.38 -27.68 -21.77
N THR A 131 -21.99 -28.58 -22.66
CA THR A 131 -20.60 -28.72 -23.13
C THR A 131 -20.57 -28.48 -24.63
N ILE A 132 -19.71 -27.57 -25.09
CA ILE A 132 -19.50 -27.27 -26.50
C ILE A 132 -18.05 -27.57 -26.88
N ASP A 133 -17.81 -28.45 -27.84
CA ASP A 133 -16.51 -28.64 -28.47
C ASP A 133 -16.51 -28.01 -29.86
N ALA A 134 -15.73 -26.93 -29.99
CA ALA A 134 -15.58 -26.19 -31.22
C ALA A 134 -14.22 -26.44 -31.89
N GLY A 135 -13.53 -27.55 -31.59
CA GLY A 135 -12.20 -27.86 -32.12
C GLY A 135 -12.14 -28.00 -33.65
N GLN A 136 -13.27 -28.24 -34.31
CA GLN A 136 -13.37 -28.36 -35.77
C GLN A 136 -13.60 -27.01 -36.48
N LEU A 137 -13.84 -25.94 -35.72
CA LEU A 137 -14.19 -24.63 -36.25
C LEU A 137 -12.98 -23.69 -36.28
N GLU A 138 -12.93 -22.83 -37.29
CA GLU A 138 -11.94 -21.76 -37.40
C GLU A 138 -12.53 -20.41 -36.98
N GLY A 139 -11.66 -19.49 -36.56
CA GLY A 139 -12.04 -18.11 -36.24
C GLY A 139 -12.67 -17.93 -34.84
N PRO A 140 -12.79 -16.68 -34.38
CA PRO A 140 -13.32 -16.37 -33.06
C PRO A 140 -14.82 -16.67 -32.96
N LEU A 141 -15.26 -17.17 -31.80
CA LEU A 141 -16.66 -17.49 -31.54
C LEU A 141 -17.29 -16.56 -30.51
N VAL A 142 -18.57 -16.27 -30.68
CA VAL A 142 -19.36 -15.44 -29.75
C VAL A 142 -20.53 -16.25 -29.22
N PHE A 143 -20.57 -16.41 -27.89
CA PHE A 143 -21.62 -17.09 -27.16
C PHE A 143 -22.42 -16.08 -26.33
N VAL A 144 -23.74 -16.06 -26.49
CA VAL A 144 -24.65 -15.33 -25.61
C VAL A 144 -25.20 -16.31 -24.59
N LEU A 145 -24.90 -16.09 -23.32
CA LEU A 145 -25.36 -16.94 -22.21
C LEU A 145 -26.42 -16.16 -21.41
N GLU A 146 -27.61 -16.74 -21.24
CA GLU A 146 -28.71 -16.10 -20.53
C GLU A 146 -29.61 -17.09 -19.79
N GLY A 147 -30.45 -16.56 -18.90
CA GLY A 147 -31.41 -17.34 -18.14
C GLY A 147 -30.87 -17.80 -16.80
N HIS A 148 -31.51 -18.80 -16.20
CA HIS A 148 -31.25 -19.21 -14.83
C HIS A 148 -31.22 -20.74 -14.67
N SER A 149 -30.23 -21.24 -13.92
CA SER A 149 -30.17 -22.62 -13.45
C SER A 149 -29.38 -22.70 -12.14
N ASP A 150 -29.92 -23.45 -11.17
CA ASP A 150 -29.24 -23.78 -9.91
C ASP A 150 -28.36 -25.03 -10.02
N ASN A 151 -28.41 -25.73 -11.16
CA ASN A 151 -27.65 -26.95 -11.44
C ASN A 151 -27.23 -26.98 -12.91
N GLY A 152 -26.60 -25.90 -13.36
CA GLY A 152 -26.18 -25.69 -14.73
C GLY A 152 -24.69 -25.38 -14.85
N CYS A 153 -24.13 -25.70 -16.02
CA CYS A 153 -22.74 -25.42 -16.34
C CYS A 153 -22.64 -24.97 -17.81
N PHE A 154 -21.68 -24.09 -18.09
CA PHE A 154 -21.18 -23.85 -19.43
C PHE A 154 -19.73 -24.29 -19.52
N LYS A 155 -19.47 -25.36 -20.27
CA LYS A 155 -18.13 -25.87 -20.56
C LYS A 155 -17.82 -25.70 -22.04
N ARG A 156 -16.59 -25.29 -22.37
CA ARG A 156 -16.12 -25.25 -23.76
C ARG A 156 -14.73 -25.85 -23.97
N TYR A 157 -14.55 -26.52 -25.10
CA TYR A 157 -13.27 -26.87 -25.70
C TYR A 157 -13.10 -26.18 -27.05
N GLY A 158 -11.86 -26.16 -27.54
CA GLY A 158 -11.56 -25.72 -28.89
C GLY A 158 -10.24 -24.94 -28.99
N THR A 159 -9.91 -24.50 -30.20
CA THR A 159 -8.63 -23.87 -30.54
C THR A 159 -8.76 -22.39 -30.90
N GLN A 160 -9.94 -21.80 -30.67
CA GLN A 160 -10.26 -20.42 -30.97
C GLN A 160 -10.37 -19.52 -29.74
N ASN A 161 -10.18 -18.22 -29.94
CA ASN A 161 -10.61 -17.22 -28.96
C ASN A 161 -12.15 -17.23 -28.87
N ALA A 162 -12.70 -17.00 -27.68
CA ALA A 162 -14.14 -16.86 -27.51
C ALA A 162 -14.54 -15.60 -26.77
N THR A 163 -15.69 -15.08 -27.13
CA THR A 163 -16.41 -14.05 -26.37
C THR A 163 -17.65 -14.65 -25.74
N LEU A 164 -17.79 -14.53 -24.42
CA LEU A 164 -18.98 -14.90 -23.66
C LEU A 164 -19.73 -13.62 -23.27
N VAL A 165 -20.88 -13.38 -23.88
CA VAL A 165 -21.77 -12.27 -23.53
C VAL A 165 -22.74 -12.77 -22.45
N LEU A 166 -22.61 -12.26 -21.23
CA LEU A 166 -23.49 -12.65 -20.13
C LEU A 166 -24.70 -11.71 -20.07
N ASN A 167 -25.87 -12.21 -20.43
CA ASN A 167 -27.09 -11.43 -20.57
C ASN A 167 -28.13 -11.82 -19.52
N ASN A 168 -28.00 -11.27 -18.32
CA ASN A 168 -28.81 -11.63 -17.14
C ASN A 168 -28.73 -13.13 -16.81
N LEU A 169 -27.53 -13.69 -16.92
CA LEU A 169 -27.24 -15.09 -16.60
C LEU A 169 -27.16 -15.29 -15.09
N GLN A 170 -27.86 -16.29 -14.55
CA GLN A 170 -27.73 -16.75 -13.17
C GLN A 170 -27.45 -18.25 -13.17
N LEU A 171 -26.19 -18.64 -13.03
CA LEU A 171 -25.76 -20.03 -13.21
C LEU A 171 -25.03 -20.53 -11.97
N ALA A 172 -25.56 -21.59 -11.36
CA ALA A 172 -24.89 -22.30 -10.29
C ALA A 172 -24.63 -23.77 -10.68
N ASN A 173 -23.46 -24.30 -10.31
CA ASN A 173 -23.12 -25.70 -10.47
C ASN A 173 -22.74 -26.32 -9.10
N PRO A 174 -23.64 -27.07 -8.43
CA PRO A 174 -23.40 -27.67 -7.12
C PRO A 174 -22.26 -28.71 -7.07
N SER A 175 -21.71 -29.09 -8.22
CA SER A 175 -20.68 -30.13 -8.35
C SER A 175 -19.50 -29.73 -9.23
N GLY A 176 -19.28 -28.43 -9.46
CA GLY A 176 -18.16 -27.96 -10.29
C GLY A 176 -18.21 -26.47 -10.60
N PRO A 177 -17.42 -26.01 -11.58
CA PRO A 177 -17.47 -24.64 -12.07
C PRO A 177 -18.81 -24.31 -12.73
N ALA A 178 -19.29 -23.06 -12.57
CA ALA A 178 -20.42 -22.55 -13.35
C ALA A 178 -20.00 -22.32 -14.82
N ILE A 179 -18.81 -21.74 -15.02
CA ILE A 179 -18.19 -21.59 -16.34
C ILE A 179 -16.82 -22.25 -16.31
N ASN A 180 -16.59 -23.18 -17.23
CA ASN A 180 -15.34 -23.89 -17.39
C ASN A 180 -14.81 -23.80 -18.82
N ALA A 181 -13.91 -22.84 -19.10
CA ALA A 181 -13.29 -22.68 -20.41
C ALA A 181 -11.98 -23.47 -20.49
N GLN A 182 -12.01 -24.65 -21.13
CA GLN A 182 -10.88 -25.57 -21.26
C GLN A 182 -10.00 -25.29 -22.49
N SER A 183 -10.23 -24.18 -23.19
CA SER A 183 -9.41 -23.76 -24.32
C SER A 183 -8.22 -22.96 -23.83
N ARG A 184 -7.00 -23.32 -24.28
CA ARG A 184 -5.74 -22.56 -24.08
C ARG A 184 -5.68 -21.27 -24.92
N LYS A 185 -6.82 -20.64 -25.14
CA LYS A 185 -7.02 -19.43 -25.94
C LYS A 185 -7.81 -18.43 -25.15
N SER A 186 -7.68 -17.16 -25.54
CA SER A 186 -8.30 -16.07 -24.81
C SER A 186 -9.82 -16.22 -24.75
N THR A 187 -10.35 -16.08 -23.54
CA THR A 187 -11.77 -15.99 -23.22
C THR A 187 -12.08 -14.56 -22.77
N THR A 188 -12.94 -13.86 -23.51
CA THR A 188 -13.42 -12.53 -23.16
C THR A 188 -14.86 -12.59 -22.65
N ILE A 189 -15.11 -12.16 -21.43
CA ILE A 189 -16.45 -11.93 -20.90
C ILE A 189 -16.89 -10.50 -21.20
N VAL A 190 -18.04 -10.35 -21.82
CA VAL A 190 -18.72 -9.07 -22.06
C VAL A 190 -19.94 -8.98 -21.17
N LEU A 191 -20.01 -7.91 -20.37
CA LEU A 191 -21.13 -7.56 -19.51
C LEU A 191 -21.93 -6.42 -20.16
N PRO A 192 -23.02 -6.69 -20.90
CA PRO A 192 -23.84 -5.65 -21.50
C PRO A 192 -24.38 -4.69 -20.44
N ALA A 193 -24.62 -3.45 -20.84
CA ALA A 193 -25.18 -2.43 -19.95
C ALA A 193 -26.50 -2.90 -19.32
N GLN A 194 -26.72 -2.53 -18.06
CA GLN A 194 -27.93 -2.85 -17.30
C GLN A 194 -28.23 -4.35 -17.12
N THR A 195 -27.22 -5.21 -17.28
CA THR A 195 -27.34 -6.64 -16.96
C THR A 195 -26.79 -6.97 -15.58
N ASN A 196 -27.40 -7.93 -14.90
CA ASN A 196 -26.92 -8.49 -13.64
C ASN A 196 -26.71 -9.98 -13.78
N ASN A 197 -25.46 -10.41 -13.66
CA ASN A 197 -25.08 -11.80 -13.87
C ASN A 197 -24.53 -12.40 -12.57
N SER A 198 -24.79 -13.69 -12.31
CA SER A 198 -24.25 -14.41 -11.17
C SER A 198 -23.75 -15.79 -11.53
N LEU A 199 -22.58 -16.15 -10.99
CA LEU A 199 -21.97 -17.47 -11.11
C LEU A 199 -21.72 -18.03 -9.71
N ALA A 200 -22.04 -19.30 -9.49
CA ALA A 200 -21.74 -20.01 -8.24
C ALA A 200 -21.29 -21.44 -8.50
N ASP A 201 -20.32 -21.93 -7.74
CA ASP A 201 -19.88 -23.32 -7.78
C ASP A 201 -20.42 -24.13 -6.60
N GLY A 202 -19.97 -25.38 -6.53
CA GLY A 202 -20.27 -26.32 -5.45
C GLY A 202 -19.12 -26.48 -4.48
N LEU A 203 -19.46 -26.91 -3.26
CA LEU A 203 -18.47 -27.17 -2.19
C LEU A 203 -17.42 -28.21 -2.59
N ILE A 204 -17.83 -29.25 -3.33
CA ILE A 204 -16.98 -30.36 -3.76
C ILE A 204 -17.21 -30.56 -5.26
N TYR A 205 -16.14 -30.52 -6.03
CA TYR A 205 -16.20 -30.71 -7.47
C TYR A 205 -16.23 -32.21 -7.82
N ALA A 206 -17.04 -32.56 -8.82
CA ALA A 206 -17.04 -33.88 -9.40
C ALA A 206 -15.68 -34.20 -10.03
N SER A 207 -15.34 -35.48 -10.15
CA SER A 207 -14.09 -35.87 -10.81
C SER A 207 -14.06 -35.32 -12.24
N PRO A 208 -13.03 -34.54 -12.62
CA PRO A 208 -12.92 -34.02 -13.97
C PRO A 208 -12.77 -35.17 -14.97
N PRO A 209 -13.36 -35.03 -16.17
CA PRO A 209 -13.03 -35.94 -17.26
C PRO A 209 -11.53 -35.93 -17.53
N THR A 210 -11.04 -37.09 -17.96
CA THR A 210 -9.64 -37.30 -18.28
C THR A 210 -9.51 -37.53 -19.78
N SER A 211 -8.59 -36.83 -20.41
CA SER A 211 -8.25 -37.05 -21.82
C SER A 211 -7.70 -38.46 -22.04
N SER A 212 -7.61 -38.88 -23.30
CA SER A 212 -6.96 -40.15 -23.68
C SER A 212 -5.49 -40.24 -23.25
N GLU A 213 -4.86 -39.11 -22.94
CA GLU A 213 -3.47 -39.01 -22.48
C GLU A 213 -3.34 -39.11 -20.95
N GLY A 214 -4.44 -39.31 -20.22
CA GLY A 214 -4.43 -39.40 -18.76
C GLY A 214 -4.34 -38.04 -18.05
N ILE A 215 -4.49 -36.95 -18.80
CA ILE A 215 -4.51 -35.58 -18.26
C ILE A 215 -5.96 -35.23 -17.88
N ALA A 216 -6.17 -34.94 -16.59
CA ALA A 216 -7.45 -34.48 -16.07
C ALA A 216 -7.66 -33.00 -16.41
N GLU A 217 -8.90 -32.62 -16.72
CA GLU A 217 -9.29 -31.22 -16.89
C GLU A 217 -9.11 -30.43 -15.60
N ASP A 218 -8.79 -29.15 -15.76
CA ASP A 218 -8.74 -28.23 -14.64
C ASP A 218 -10.14 -27.75 -14.24
N GLN A 219 -10.40 -27.77 -12.94
CA GLN A 219 -11.61 -27.25 -12.34
C GLN A 219 -11.21 -26.47 -11.09
N LYS A 220 -10.62 -25.29 -11.30
CA LYS A 220 -9.93 -24.52 -10.25
C LYS A 220 -10.78 -23.40 -9.65
N ALA A 221 -11.93 -23.05 -10.22
CA ALA A 221 -12.75 -21.93 -9.77
C ALA A 221 -14.20 -21.96 -10.28
N ALA A 222 -15.08 -21.17 -9.66
CA ALA A 222 -16.46 -20.98 -10.14
C ALA A 222 -16.52 -20.39 -11.56
N LEU A 223 -15.56 -19.52 -11.89
CA LEU A 223 -15.24 -19.09 -13.24
C LEU A 223 -13.78 -19.44 -13.53
N PHE A 224 -13.57 -20.41 -14.43
CA PHE A 224 -12.24 -20.87 -14.83
C PHE A 224 -11.97 -20.69 -16.33
N SER A 225 -10.73 -20.34 -16.67
CA SER A 225 -10.20 -20.30 -18.03
C SER A 225 -8.77 -20.80 -18.13
N GLU A 226 -8.54 -21.83 -18.93
CA GLU A 226 -7.20 -22.36 -19.21
C GLU A 226 -6.30 -21.35 -19.97
N GLY A 227 -6.89 -20.50 -20.82
CA GLY A 227 -6.17 -19.38 -21.45
C GLY A 227 -6.52 -18.03 -20.80
N ASP A 228 -5.99 -16.94 -21.36
CA ASP A 228 -6.25 -15.57 -20.90
C ASP A 228 -7.73 -15.29 -20.60
N LEU A 229 -7.99 -14.57 -19.51
CA LEU A 229 -9.35 -14.16 -19.13
C LEU A 229 -9.48 -12.63 -19.10
N THR A 230 -10.32 -12.09 -19.98
CA THR A 230 -10.63 -10.65 -20.02
C THR A 230 -12.08 -10.39 -19.63
N ILE A 231 -12.33 -9.41 -18.76
CA ILE A 231 -13.68 -8.93 -18.41
C ILE A 231 -13.83 -7.47 -18.84
N LYS A 232 -14.91 -7.17 -19.57
CA LYS A 232 -15.24 -5.83 -20.06
C LYS A 232 -16.75 -5.60 -20.12
N GLY A 233 -17.14 -4.34 -20.31
CA GLY A 233 -18.54 -3.91 -20.45
C GLY A 233 -18.97 -2.97 -19.33
N GLU A 234 -20.27 -2.76 -19.19
CA GLU A 234 -20.87 -1.83 -18.23
C GLU A 234 -21.77 -2.52 -17.19
N GLY A 235 -22.18 -3.76 -17.47
CA GLY A 235 -23.01 -4.58 -16.57
C GLY A 235 -22.28 -5.08 -15.33
N SER A 236 -22.96 -5.94 -14.56
CA SER A 236 -22.40 -6.53 -13.34
C SER A 236 -22.26 -8.06 -13.44
N LEU A 237 -21.24 -8.58 -12.76
CA LEU A 237 -21.00 -10.00 -12.55
C LEU A 237 -20.67 -10.25 -11.07
N SER A 238 -21.47 -11.10 -10.43
CA SER A 238 -21.25 -11.61 -9.09
C SER A 238 -20.75 -13.06 -9.16
N VAL A 239 -19.66 -13.38 -8.46
CA VAL A 239 -19.08 -14.73 -8.41
C VAL A 239 -19.02 -15.21 -6.97
N THR A 240 -19.57 -16.40 -6.71
CA THR A 240 -19.55 -17.06 -5.40
C THR A 240 -18.76 -18.35 -5.51
N GLY A 241 -17.51 -18.33 -5.04
CA GLY A 241 -16.66 -19.51 -4.89
C GLY A 241 -16.86 -20.13 -3.51
N THR A 242 -17.28 -21.39 -3.48
CA THR A 242 -17.56 -22.21 -2.30
C THR A 242 -16.69 -23.46 -2.27
N GLY A 243 -16.10 -23.86 -3.41
CA GLY A 243 -15.27 -25.05 -3.51
C GLY A 243 -14.12 -25.05 -2.50
N ILE A 244 -13.94 -26.16 -1.78
CA ILE A 244 -12.94 -26.26 -0.70
C ILE A 244 -11.49 -26.09 -1.19
N GLU A 245 -11.22 -26.54 -2.42
CA GLU A 245 -9.91 -26.46 -3.07
C GLU A 245 -9.92 -25.49 -4.27
N ALA A 246 -10.95 -24.63 -4.37
CA ALA A 246 -11.18 -23.78 -5.54
C ALA A 246 -11.17 -22.27 -5.20
N HIS A 247 -10.76 -21.48 -6.19
CA HIS A 247 -10.75 -20.02 -6.16
C HIS A 247 -12.13 -19.46 -6.58
N GLY A 248 -12.36 -18.17 -6.36
CA GLY A 248 -13.55 -17.51 -6.93
C GLY A 248 -13.46 -17.45 -8.45
N ILE A 249 -12.37 -16.88 -8.95
CA ILE A 249 -12.01 -16.76 -10.37
C ILE A 249 -10.59 -17.28 -10.53
N SER A 250 -10.34 -18.10 -11.55
CA SER A 250 -8.99 -18.57 -11.86
C SER A 250 -8.72 -18.61 -13.36
N THR A 251 -7.50 -18.26 -13.75
CA THR A 251 -6.97 -18.49 -15.10
C THR A 251 -5.55 -19.01 -15.05
N ASP A 252 -5.20 -19.89 -15.99
CA ASP A 252 -3.84 -20.40 -16.09
C ASP A 252 -2.88 -19.48 -16.84
N ASP A 253 -3.39 -18.43 -17.50
CA ASP A 253 -2.60 -17.37 -18.13
C ASP A 253 -2.90 -16.02 -17.42
N ALA A 254 -3.09 -14.92 -18.19
CA ALA A 254 -3.25 -13.58 -17.65
C ALA A 254 -4.71 -13.18 -17.48
N PHE A 255 -4.99 -12.41 -16.43
CA PHE A 255 -6.29 -11.78 -16.20
C PHE A 255 -6.27 -10.28 -16.51
N LEU A 256 -7.31 -9.78 -17.20
CA LEU A 256 -7.54 -8.37 -17.45
C LEU A 256 -8.96 -7.94 -17.04
N LEU A 257 -9.07 -6.99 -16.11
CA LEU A 257 -10.27 -6.19 -15.93
C LEU A 257 -10.14 -4.86 -16.69
N ALA A 258 -10.85 -4.77 -17.81
CA ALA A 258 -10.87 -3.57 -18.64
C ALA A 258 -11.98 -2.59 -18.20
N ALA A 259 -13.17 -3.10 -17.89
CA ALA A 259 -14.35 -2.33 -17.44
C ALA A 259 -15.40 -3.26 -16.80
N GLY A 260 -16.47 -2.68 -16.26
CA GLY A 260 -17.61 -3.40 -15.67
C GLY A 260 -17.56 -3.48 -14.14
N ASN A 261 -18.61 -4.06 -13.54
CA ASN A 261 -18.71 -4.24 -12.09
C ASN A 261 -18.55 -5.71 -11.73
N LEU A 262 -17.36 -6.10 -11.26
CA LEU A 262 -17.03 -7.46 -10.88
C LEU A 262 -16.99 -7.59 -9.36
N THR A 263 -17.80 -8.49 -8.81
CA THR A 263 -17.82 -8.80 -7.37
C THR A 263 -17.58 -10.27 -7.13
N VAL A 264 -16.49 -10.63 -6.46
CA VAL A 264 -16.32 -11.95 -5.84
C VAL A 264 -16.92 -11.86 -4.43
N VAL A 265 -18.09 -12.46 -4.25
CA VAL A 265 -18.89 -12.40 -3.02
C VAL A 265 -18.23 -13.19 -1.89
N SER A 266 -17.65 -14.34 -2.25
CA SER A 266 -16.84 -15.19 -1.38
C SER A 266 -15.92 -16.06 -2.26
N ALA A 267 -14.80 -16.49 -1.68
CA ALA A 267 -13.97 -17.59 -2.16
C ALA A 267 -13.36 -18.30 -0.96
N THR A 268 -13.30 -19.64 -0.98
CA THR A 268 -12.66 -20.41 0.09
C THR A 268 -11.12 -20.31 0.00
N LYS A 269 -10.57 -20.41 -1.21
CA LYS A 269 -9.18 -20.03 -1.52
C LYS A 269 -9.13 -18.55 -1.94
N ASP A 270 -8.34 -18.24 -2.96
CA ASP A 270 -8.16 -16.86 -3.41
C ASP A 270 -9.38 -16.35 -4.14
N GLY A 271 -9.64 -15.05 -4.03
CA GLY A 271 -10.73 -14.41 -4.78
C GLY A 271 -10.48 -14.46 -6.29
N LEU A 272 -9.26 -14.11 -6.69
CA LEU A 272 -8.78 -14.16 -8.07
C LEU A 272 -7.37 -14.72 -8.10
N HIS A 273 -7.14 -15.76 -8.91
CA HIS A 273 -5.83 -16.39 -9.11
C HIS A 273 -5.48 -16.40 -10.60
N ALA A 274 -4.31 -15.90 -10.99
CA ALA A 274 -3.86 -15.87 -12.38
C ALA A 274 -2.35 -16.14 -12.46
N ASN A 275 -1.93 -17.16 -13.20
CA ASN A 275 -0.53 -17.59 -13.18
C ASN A 275 0.40 -16.59 -13.90
N ASP A 276 -0.08 -15.94 -14.97
CA ASP A 276 0.70 -15.00 -15.79
C ASP A 276 0.33 -13.52 -15.53
N GLY A 277 -0.34 -13.27 -14.41
CA GLY A 277 -0.49 -11.94 -13.83
C GLY A 277 -1.86 -11.30 -14.03
N VAL A 278 -2.01 -10.12 -13.42
CA VAL A 278 -3.29 -9.45 -13.27
C VAL A 278 -3.17 -7.98 -13.68
N ARG A 279 -4.01 -7.55 -14.61
CA ARG A 279 -4.10 -6.15 -15.04
C ARG A 279 -5.48 -5.57 -14.74
N VAL A 280 -5.48 -4.38 -14.12
CA VAL A 280 -6.69 -3.57 -13.92
C VAL A 280 -6.49 -2.22 -14.60
N SER A 281 -7.20 -2.00 -15.71
CA SER A 281 -7.19 -0.73 -16.44
C SER A 281 -8.45 0.11 -16.25
N GLY A 282 -9.53 -0.49 -15.74
CA GLY A 282 -10.81 0.18 -15.50
C GLY A 282 -11.79 -0.69 -14.73
N GLY A 283 -13.04 -0.24 -14.61
CA GLY A 283 -14.10 -0.96 -13.90
C GLY A 283 -14.01 -0.91 -12.36
N VAL A 284 -14.86 -1.70 -11.71
CA VAL A 284 -14.92 -1.88 -10.26
C VAL A 284 -14.74 -3.36 -9.95
N LEU A 285 -13.76 -3.68 -9.13
CA LEU A 285 -13.49 -5.01 -8.60
C LEU A 285 -13.68 -5.01 -7.08
N THR A 286 -14.60 -5.83 -6.57
CA THR A 286 -14.77 -6.06 -5.14
C THR A 286 -14.57 -7.54 -4.82
N ILE A 287 -13.71 -7.86 -3.86
CA ILE A 287 -13.42 -9.26 -3.49
C ILE A 287 -13.53 -9.44 -1.98
N ARG A 288 -14.23 -10.51 -1.58
CA ARG A 288 -14.13 -11.12 -0.26
C ARG A 288 -13.65 -12.56 -0.44
N ALA A 289 -12.63 -12.95 0.30
CA ALA A 289 -12.05 -14.29 0.23
C ALA A 289 -11.48 -14.72 1.59
N ASN A 290 -11.38 -16.02 1.80
CA ASN A 290 -10.70 -16.61 2.95
C ASN A 290 -9.21 -16.90 2.67
N GLY A 291 -8.81 -17.00 1.39
CA GLY A 291 -7.42 -16.95 0.95
C GLY A 291 -7.00 -15.53 0.57
N ASP A 292 -6.09 -15.43 -0.41
CA ASP A 292 -5.62 -14.14 -0.91
C ASP A 292 -6.71 -13.43 -1.74
N GLY A 293 -6.66 -12.11 -1.78
CA GLY A 293 -7.64 -11.35 -2.56
C GLY A 293 -7.39 -11.54 -4.04
N ILE A 294 -6.16 -11.22 -4.44
CA ILE A 294 -5.61 -11.40 -5.78
C ILE A 294 -4.24 -12.06 -5.64
N ASP A 295 -4.07 -13.21 -6.26
CA ASP A 295 -2.78 -13.86 -6.46
C ASP A 295 -2.43 -13.84 -7.95
N ALA A 296 -1.35 -13.13 -8.28
CA ALA A 296 -0.84 -12.99 -9.65
C ALA A 296 0.32 -13.95 -9.94
N ASP A 297 0.66 -14.84 -9.00
CA ASP A 297 1.72 -15.85 -9.10
C ASP A 297 3.00 -15.28 -9.73
N ALA A 298 3.58 -15.95 -10.74
CA ALA A 298 4.80 -15.55 -11.43
C ALA A 298 4.64 -14.28 -12.30
N GLY A 299 3.41 -13.88 -12.60
CA GLY A 299 3.09 -12.68 -13.35
C GLY A 299 3.02 -11.42 -12.50
N SER A 300 3.09 -10.25 -13.15
CA SER A 300 3.00 -8.96 -12.46
C SER A 300 1.56 -8.56 -12.14
N TYR A 301 1.36 -7.85 -11.02
CA TYR A 301 0.14 -7.07 -10.79
C TYR A 301 0.32 -5.65 -11.33
N ILE A 302 -0.58 -5.21 -12.22
CA ILE A 302 -0.52 -3.88 -12.85
C ILE A 302 -1.88 -3.19 -12.75
N GLN A 303 -1.92 -2.07 -12.02
CA GLN A 303 -3.09 -1.19 -11.97
C GLN A 303 -2.78 0.18 -12.59
N SER A 304 -3.55 0.53 -13.62
CA SER A 304 -3.47 1.82 -14.33
C SER A 304 -4.75 2.66 -14.21
N GLY A 305 -5.85 2.04 -13.77
CA GLY A 305 -7.14 2.67 -13.56
C GLY A 305 -8.07 1.80 -12.73
N GLY A 306 -9.36 2.11 -12.72
CA GLY A 306 -10.38 1.35 -12.02
C GLY A 306 -10.37 1.49 -10.50
N GLN A 307 -11.33 0.83 -9.84
CA GLN A 307 -11.44 0.73 -8.39
C GLN A 307 -11.31 -0.74 -7.97
N VAL A 308 -10.44 -1.02 -7.00
CA VAL A 308 -10.27 -2.36 -6.42
C VAL A 308 -10.52 -2.27 -4.91
N THR A 309 -11.43 -3.09 -4.39
CA THR A 309 -11.76 -3.18 -2.97
C THR A 309 -11.63 -4.62 -2.49
N LEU A 310 -10.74 -4.89 -1.53
CA LEU A 310 -10.50 -6.23 -1.00
C LEU A 310 -10.77 -6.27 0.51
N VAL A 311 -11.52 -7.28 0.97
CA VAL A 311 -11.82 -7.48 2.40
C VAL A 311 -11.51 -8.93 2.77
N LEU A 312 -10.41 -9.13 3.51
CA LEU A 312 -9.90 -10.45 3.85
C LEU A 312 -9.77 -10.60 5.39
N PRO A 313 -10.55 -11.51 6.02
CA PRO A 313 -10.55 -11.67 7.47
C PRO A 313 -9.54 -12.72 7.98
N SER A 314 -9.03 -13.60 7.12
CA SER A 314 -8.22 -14.76 7.51
C SER A 314 -6.77 -14.40 7.83
N ASN A 315 -6.15 -15.22 8.68
CA ASN A 315 -4.72 -15.13 8.99
C ASN A 315 -3.88 -15.50 7.78
N ASP A 316 -2.68 -14.91 7.70
CA ASP A 316 -1.68 -15.21 6.68
C ASP A 316 -2.17 -15.08 5.23
N VAL A 317 -3.06 -14.13 4.98
CA VAL A 317 -3.49 -13.79 3.63
C VAL A 317 -2.81 -12.53 3.12
N LYS A 318 -2.89 -12.32 1.82
CA LYS A 318 -2.39 -11.15 1.12
C LYS A 318 -3.55 -10.52 0.35
N GLY A 319 -3.69 -9.20 0.47
CA GLY A 319 -4.63 -8.45 -0.36
C GLY A 319 -4.29 -8.69 -1.83
N ILE A 320 -3.08 -8.31 -2.22
CA ILE A 320 -2.50 -8.60 -3.54
C ILE A 320 -1.13 -9.24 -3.32
N ALA A 321 -0.93 -10.42 -3.93
CA ALA A 321 0.33 -11.15 -3.97
C ALA A 321 0.84 -11.30 -5.41
N THR A 322 2.16 -11.25 -5.57
CA THR A 322 2.86 -11.55 -6.82
C THR A 322 4.30 -11.98 -6.51
N ASP A 323 4.77 -12.99 -7.23
CA ASP A 323 6.17 -13.41 -7.26
C ASP A 323 7.03 -12.52 -8.18
N SER A 324 6.39 -11.58 -8.88
CA SER A 324 6.98 -10.63 -9.80
C SER A 324 6.92 -9.20 -9.26
N CYS A 325 6.87 -8.23 -10.17
CA CYS A 325 6.73 -6.81 -9.85
C CYS A 325 5.26 -6.42 -9.58
N LEU A 326 5.07 -5.44 -8.71
CA LEU A 326 3.76 -4.82 -8.45
C LEU A 326 3.79 -3.34 -8.83
N LEU A 327 2.93 -2.94 -9.76
CA LEU A 327 2.89 -1.58 -10.32
C LEU A 327 1.51 -0.95 -10.16
N VAL A 328 1.45 0.18 -9.47
CA VAL A 328 0.26 1.04 -9.40
C VAL A 328 0.60 2.42 -9.94
N SER A 329 -0.06 2.81 -11.02
CA SER A 329 0.13 4.09 -11.71
C SER A 329 -1.14 4.96 -11.73
N GLY A 330 -2.29 4.38 -11.38
CA GLY A 330 -3.58 5.09 -11.34
C GLY A 330 -4.68 4.23 -10.69
N GLY A 331 -5.89 4.80 -10.61
CA GLY A 331 -7.04 4.14 -9.99
C GLY A 331 -7.08 4.25 -8.45
N ASN A 332 -8.06 3.57 -7.86
CA ASN A 332 -8.28 3.52 -6.42
C ASN A 332 -8.11 2.09 -5.93
N LEU A 333 -7.40 1.91 -4.82
CA LEU A 333 -7.15 0.62 -4.18
C LEU A 333 -7.48 0.71 -2.69
N HIS A 334 -8.47 -0.04 -2.24
CA HIS A 334 -8.91 -0.05 -0.85
C HIS A 334 -8.83 -1.48 -0.27
N LEU A 335 -7.93 -1.67 0.69
CA LEU A 335 -7.65 -2.97 1.29
C LEU A 335 -8.01 -2.97 2.78
N THR A 336 -8.83 -3.91 3.22
CA THR A 336 -9.10 -4.19 4.63
C THR A 336 -8.69 -5.62 4.96
N ILE A 337 -7.55 -5.78 5.64
CA ILE A 337 -6.89 -7.08 5.85
C ILE A 337 -6.67 -7.32 7.34
N ASN A 338 -7.44 -8.24 7.93
CA ASN A 338 -7.60 -8.26 9.39
C ASN A 338 -6.91 -9.43 10.10
N GLY A 339 -6.42 -10.43 9.38
CA GLY A 339 -5.79 -11.60 9.99
C GLY A 339 -4.35 -11.38 10.44
N ALA A 340 -3.95 -12.14 11.46
CA ALA A 340 -2.57 -12.18 11.95
C ALA A 340 -1.60 -12.52 10.81
N GLN A 341 -0.38 -11.98 10.88
CA GLN A 341 0.70 -12.12 9.89
C GLN A 341 0.32 -11.77 8.41
N ALA A 342 -0.88 -11.24 8.16
CA ALA A 342 -1.35 -10.92 6.81
C ALA A 342 -0.62 -9.72 6.17
N LYS A 343 -0.73 -9.57 4.85
CA LYS A 343 -0.14 -8.46 4.10
C LYS A 343 -1.20 -7.73 3.26
N GLY A 344 -1.11 -6.41 3.13
CA GLY A 344 -1.95 -5.69 2.17
C GLY A 344 -1.46 -5.91 0.75
N LEU A 345 -0.32 -5.30 0.43
CA LEU A 345 0.41 -5.53 -0.82
C LEU A 345 1.66 -6.38 -0.55
N LYS A 346 1.90 -7.38 -1.38
CA LYS A 346 3.08 -8.24 -1.31
C LYS A 346 3.65 -8.47 -2.72
N SER A 347 4.94 -8.16 -2.90
CA SER A 347 5.71 -8.55 -4.08
C SER A 347 7.03 -9.20 -3.71
N LYS A 348 7.49 -10.18 -4.49
CA LYS A 348 8.86 -10.73 -4.36
C LYS A 348 9.88 -9.88 -5.10
N LEU A 349 9.51 -9.24 -6.22
CA LEU A 349 10.35 -8.28 -6.94
C LEU A 349 9.92 -6.84 -6.64
N ASP A 350 10.48 -5.91 -7.41
CA ASP A 350 10.33 -4.47 -7.19
C ASP A 350 8.85 -4.04 -7.21
N MET A 351 8.54 -3.11 -6.31
CA MET A 351 7.22 -2.50 -6.20
C MET A 351 7.31 -1.01 -6.53
N THR A 352 6.44 -0.55 -7.43
CA THR A 352 6.38 0.86 -7.85
C THR A 352 4.96 1.41 -7.68
N LEU A 353 4.82 2.39 -6.79
CA LEU A 353 3.58 3.12 -6.53
C LEU A 353 3.75 4.56 -7.02
N SER A 354 3.41 4.79 -8.29
CA SER A 354 3.65 6.05 -9.02
C SER A 354 2.41 6.93 -9.19
N GLY A 355 1.22 6.42 -8.85
CA GLY A 355 -0.02 7.18 -8.90
C GLY A 355 -1.18 6.46 -8.23
N GLY A 356 -2.37 7.06 -8.32
CA GLY A 356 -3.59 6.53 -7.70
C GLY A 356 -3.73 6.84 -6.19
N THR A 357 -4.89 6.46 -5.64
CA THR A 357 -5.19 6.55 -4.21
C THR A 357 -5.23 5.14 -3.61
N ILE A 358 -4.37 4.90 -2.62
CA ILE A 358 -4.19 3.59 -1.98
C ILE A 358 -4.50 3.73 -0.49
N THR A 359 -5.57 3.07 -0.06
CA THR A 359 -5.97 2.99 1.35
C THR A 359 -5.79 1.57 1.84
N VAL A 360 -5.02 1.39 2.92
CA VAL A 360 -4.79 0.06 3.52
C VAL A 360 -5.08 0.11 5.00
N VAL A 361 -6.01 -0.72 5.45
CA VAL A 361 -6.33 -0.93 6.85
C VAL A 361 -5.94 -2.35 7.23
N THR A 362 -5.09 -2.49 8.25
CA THR A 362 -4.73 -3.79 8.80
C THR A 362 -4.94 -3.85 10.30
N SER A 363 -5.41 -4.99 10.81
CA SER A 363 -5.65 -5.19 12.26
C SER A 363 -5.03 -6.47 12.83
N GLY A 364 -4.37 -7.26 12.00
CA GLY A 364 -3.75 -8.53 12.41
C GLY A 364 -2.55 -8.35 13.34
N ALA A 365 -2.37 -9.28 14.27
CA ALA A 365 -1.17 -9.31 15.11
C ALA A 365 0.06 -9.85 14.37
N ALA A 366 1.25 -9.50 14.83
CA ALA A 366 2.46 -10.26 14.52
C ALA A 366 2.37 -11.69 15.11
N VAL A 367 2.94 -12.67 14.40
CA VAL A 367 3.01 -14.07 14.81
C VAL A 367 4.46 -14.46 15.03
N LEU A 368 4.78 -15.05 16.19
CA LEU A 368 6.10 -15.59 16.48
C LEU A 368 6.25 -16.98 15.83
N GLN A 369 6.96 -17.06 14.70
CA GLN A 369 7.18 -18.30 13.99
C GLN A 369 8.32 -19.09 14.63
N THR A 370 8.14 -20.40 14.83
CA THR A 370 9.18 -21.27 15.40
C THR A 370 10.36 -21.39 14.45
N THR A 371 11.59 -21.33 14.98
CA THR A 371 12.80 -21.57 14.18
C THR A 371 13.22 -23.04 14.15
N GLY A 372 12.38 -23.94 14.66
CA GLY A 372 12.74 -25.36 14.90
C GLY A 372 13.55 -25.58 16.19
N VAL A 373 13.91 -24.52 16.91
CA VAL A 373 14.58 -24.58 18.23
C VAL A 373 13.61 -24.08 19.30
N SER A 374 13.42 -24.88 20.36
CA SER A 374 12.46 -24.57 21.43
C SER A 374 12.73 -23.20 22.06
N GLY A 375 11.68 -22.38 22.15
CA GLY A 375 11.72 -21.05 22.76
C GLY A 375 12.41 -19.98 21.90
N ARG A 376 12.67 -20.23 20.61
CA ARG A 376 13.26 -19.25 19.68
C ARG A 376 12.32 -18.98 18.52
N PHE A 377 12.17 -17.71 18.18
CA PHE A 377 11.19 -17.29 17.21
C PHE A 377 11.71 -16.25 16.22
N ASP A 378 11.06 -16.19 15.07
CA ASP A 378 11.16 -15.11 14.09
C ASP A 378 9.77 -14.46 13.90
N PRO A 379 9.59 -13.16 14.18
CA PRO A 379 8.28 -12.51 14.05
C PRO A 379 7.86 -12.30 12.58
N SER A 380 6.70 -12.84 12.20
CA SER A 380 5.99 -12.49 10.97
C SER A 380 4.93 -11.43 11.24
N TYR A 381 5.15 -10.22 10.75
CA TYR A 381 4.34 -9.05 11.05
C TYR A 381 3.12 -8.92 10.15
N CYS A 382 1.96 -8.51 10.68
CA CYS A 382 0.93 -7.95 9.81
C CYS A 382 1.43 -6.62 9.22
N THR A 383 1.47 -6.51 7.89
CA THR A 383 2.12 -5.38 7.19
C THR A 383 1.26 -4.85 6.06
N ALA A 384 1.00 -3.54 6.01
CA ALA A 384 0.18 -2.98 4.94
C ALA A 384 0.84 -3.09 3.56
N ILE A 385 2.13 -2.76 3.45
CA ILE A 385 2.91 -2.89 2.20
C ILE A 385 4.21 -3.61 2.50
N LYS A 386 4.42 -4.78 1.89
CA LYS A 386 5.64 -5.59 1.99
C LYS A 386 6.24 -5.82 0.60
N CYS A 387 7.46 -5.34 0.39
CA CYS A 387 8.27 -5.64 -0.79
C CYS A 387 9.50 -6.44 -0.37
N ASP A 388 9.85 -7.51 -1.08
CA ASP A 388 11.09 -8.28 -0.82
C ASP A 388 12.28 -7.78 -1.64
N ALA A 389 12.04 -6.81 -2.52
CA ALA A 389 13.05 -6.10 -3.28
C ALA A 389 12.93 -4.59 -3.04
N ASN A 390 13.23 -3.76 -4.05
CA ASN A 390 13.18 -2.31 -3.91
C ASN A 390 11.75 -1.79 -3.96
N LEU A 391 11.48 -0.74 -3.18
CA LEU A 391 10.20 -0.07 -3.15
C LEU A 391 10.34 1.39 -3.59
N SER A 392 9.57 1.79 -4.60
CA SER A 392 9.57 3.14 -5.14
C SER A 392 8.20 3.81 -4.99
N LEU A 393 8.16 4.98 -4.33
CA LEU A 393 6.98 5.82 -4.12
C LEU A 393 7.15 7.14 -4.88
N ASN A 394 6.52 7.26 -6.04
CA ASN A 394 6.81 8.33 -7.01
C ASN A 394 5.56 9.10 -7.45
N GLY A 395 4.62 9.37 -6.53
CA GLY A 395 3.44 10.20 -6.84
C GLY A 395 2.10 9.68 -6.34
N ALA A 396 2.03 8.46 -5.82
CA ALA A 396 0.81 7.92 -5.25
C ALA A 396 0.37 8.65 -3.96
N THR A 397 -0.93 8.61 -3.66
CA THR A 397 -1.49 9.05 -2.37
C THR A 397 -1.81 7.81 -1.52
N LEU A 398 -1.08 7.64 -0.43
CA LEU A 398 -1.19 6.50 0.49
C LEU A 398 -1.78 6.94 1.85
N ASP A 399 -2.85 6.28 2.28
CA ASP A 399 -3.40 6.39 3.65
C ASP A 399 -3.45 5.02 4.31
N ILE A 400 -2.55 4.78 5.26
CA ILE A 400 -2.31 3.48 5.87
C ILE A 400 -2.61 3.54 7.36
N THR A 401 -3.41 2.58 7.84
CA THR A 401 -3.72 2.40 9.26
C THR A 401 -3.49 0.95 9.67
N CYS A 402 -2.58 0.72 10.61
CA CYS A 402 -2.25 -0.61 11.13
C CYS A 402 -2.50 -0.65 12.66
N THR A 403 -3.53 -1.35 13.09
CA THR A 403 -3.95 -1.38 14.52
C THR A 403 -3.54 -2.64 15.26
N GLY A 404 -3.19 -3.71 14.55
CA GLY A 404 -2.77 -4.97 15.15
C GLY A 404 -1.43 -4.89 15.86
N LEU A 405 -1.20 -5.82 16.80
CA LEU A 405 0.03 -5.87 17.62
C LEU A 405 1.28 -5.87 16.75
N ALA A 406 2.16 -4.89 17.00
CA ALA A 406 3.35 -4.60 16.22
C ALA A 406 3.13 -4.48 14.70
N GLY A 407 1.94 -4.04 14.28
CA GLY A 407 1.62 -3.83 12.87
C GLY A 407 2.61 -2.89 12.17
N ARG A 408 2.97 -3.23 10.94
CA ARG A 408 3.89 -2.44 10.11
C ARG A 408 3.14 -1.72 9.00
N GLY A 409 3.52 -0.48 8.73
CA GLY A 409 3.00 0.27 7.59
C GLY A 409 3.65 -0.22 6.30
N VAL A 410 4.82 0.32 6.01
CA VAL A 410 5.57 0.06 4.78
C VAL A 410 6.90 -0.62 5.13
N SER A 411 7.18 -1.77 4.52
CA SER A 411 8.41 -2.53 4.72
C SER A 411 9.01 -3.01 3.40
N SER A 412 10.31 -2.81 3.22
CA SER A 412 11.08 -3.28 2.07
C SER A 412 12.33 -4.04 2.51
N ASP A 413 12.64 -5.18 1.91
CA ASP A 413 13.93 -5.84 2.15
C ASP A 413 15.06 -5.21 1.32
N GLY A 414 14.70 -4.55 0.22
CA GLY A 414 15.58 -3.70 -0.58
C GLY A 414 15.57 -2.24 -0.14
N THR A 415 16.01 -1.36 -1.05
CA THR A 415 16.01 0.08 -0.82
C THR A 415 14.60 0.65 -0.96
N LEU A 416 14.25 1.60 -0.09
CA LEU A 416 13.01 2.37 -0.17
C LEU A 416 13.30 3.79 -0.63
N VAL A 417 12.72 4.21 -1.76
CA VAL A 417 12.84 5.57 -2.28
C VAL A 417 11.46 6.22 -2.41
N MET A 418 11.32 7.42 -1.87
CA MET A 418 10.17 8.29 -2.13
C MET A 418 10.62 9.58 -2.80
N THR A 419 10.11 9.87 -3.99
CA THR A 419 10.46 11.09 -4.76
C THR A 419 9.34 12.13 -4.76
N ALA A 420 8.08 11.69 -4.68
CA ALA A 420 6.89 12.54 -4.70
C ALA A 420 5.66 11.80 -4.15
N GLY A 421 4.54 12.52 -4.01
CA GLY A 421 3.26 11.97 -3.53
C GLY A 421 2.96 12.31 -2.07
N SER A 422 1.94 11.67 -1.52
CA SER A 422 1.54 11.82 -0.12
C SER A 422 1.54 10.46 0.57
N LEU A 423 2.20 10.38 1.73
CA LEU A 423 2.25 9.17 2.54
C LEU A 423 1.78 9.49 3.95
N LYS A 424 0.67 8.89 4.36
CA LYS A 424 0.19 8.91 5.75
C LYS A 424 0.19 7.49 6.30
N VAL A 425 0.88 7.28 7.41
CA VAL A 425 0.96 5.97 8.06
C VAL A 425 0.71 6.13 9.55
N THR A 426 -0.27 5.38 10.07
CA THR A 426 -0.55 5.28 11.50
C THR A 426 -0.40 3.83 11.96
N THR A 427 0.43 3.58 12.97
CA THR A 427 0.57 2.26 13.60
C THR A 427 0.28 2.36 15.10
N SER A 428 -0.62 1.54 15.65
CA SER A 428 -1.04 1.69 17.05
C SER A 428 -0.86 0.47 17.94
N GLY A 429 -0.73 -0.73 17.38
CA GLY A 429 -0.57 -1.94 18.19
C GLY A 429 0.79 -2.00 18.90
N GLY A 430 0.77 -2.32 20.19
CA GLY A 430 1.98 -2.44 21.00
C GLY A 430 2.89 -3.58 20.55
N GLY A 431 4.20 -3.42 20.80
CA GLY A 431 5.16 -4.51 20.73
C GLY A 431 5.22 -5.33 22.02
N ALA A 432 5.94 -6.45 21.99
CA ALA A 432 6.24 -7.23 23.19
C ALA A 432 7.61 -7.88 23.12
N LYS A 433 8.12 -8.28 24.30
CA LYS A 433 9.35 -9.05 24.44
C LYS A 433 9.16 -10.47 23.91
N TYR A 434 10.20 -11.00 23.27
CA TYR A 434 10.32 -12.40 22.84
C TYR A 434 11.80 -12.84 22.90
N THR A 435 12.06 -14.08 22.51
CA THR A 435 13.41 -14.61 22.33
C THR A 435 13.63 -14.88 20.85
N ASN A 436 14.65 -14.24 20.26
CA ASN A 436 14.90 -14.32 18.84
C ASN A 436 15.51 -15.67 18.40
N SER A 437 15.72 -15.83 17.10
CA SER A 437 16.30 -17.02 16.46
C SER A 437 17.69 -17.40 17.02
N THR A 438 18.45 -16.43 17.53
CA THR A 438 19.76 -16.63 18.17
C THR A 438 19.70 -16.97 19.66
N GLY A 439 18.52 -16.93 20.28
CA GLY A 439 18.33 -17.18 21.71
C GLY A 439 18.53 -15.95 22.60
N VAL A 440 18.57 -14.75 22.01
CA VAL A 440 18.73 -13.48 22.71
C VAL A 440 17.35 -12.85 22.94
N ALA A 441 17.14 -12.28 24.12
CA ALA A 441 15.92 -11.54 24.42
C ALA A 441 15.83 -10.27 23.54
N ASP A 442 14.68 -10.03 22.96
CA ASP A 442 14.44 -8.94 21.99
C ASP A 442 12.96 -8.50 22.05
N ALA A 443 12.56 -7.48 21.29
CA ALA A 443 11.17 -7.11 21.10
C ALA A 443 10.79 -6.92 19.64
N TYR A 444 9.61 -7.39 19.29
CA TYR A 444 8.96 -7.04 18.04
C TYR A 444 8.10 -5.80 18.27
N THR A 445 8.20 -4.79 17.40
CA THR A 445 7.54 -3.49 17.59
C THR A 445 6.87 -2.98 16.31
N ALA A 446 5.91 -2.07 16.48
CA ALA A 446 5.26 -1.40 15.37
C ALA A 446 6.21 -0.41 14.69
N CYS A 447 6.12 -0.28 13.36
CA CYS A 447 6.94 0.65 12.60
C CYS A 447 6.17 1.20 11.40
N CYS A 448 6.21 2.52 11.21
CA CYS A 448 5.53 3.13 10.04
C CYS A 448 6.29 2.82 8.74
N LEU A 449 7.60 3.02 8.72
CA LEU A 449 8.47 2.78 7.57
C LEU A 449 9.72 1.99 7.98
N SER A 450 9.93 0.83 7.37
CA SER A 450 11.14 0.03 7.55
C SER A 450 11.81 -0.40 6.25
N SER A 451 13.15 -0.45 6.26
CA SER A 451 13.93 -1.11 5.23
C SER A 451 15.14 -1.84 5.80
N ASN A 452 15.50 -2.98 5.21
CA ASN A 452 16.74 -3.71 5.54
C ASN A 452 17.97 -3.12 4.83
N GLN A 453 17.76 -2.17 3.91
CA GLN A 453 18.80 -1.42 3.22
C GLN A 453 18.51 0.09 3.36
N ALA A 454 18.90 0.90 2.38
CA ALA A 454 18.77 2.35 2.47
C ALA A 454 17.31 2.85 2.38
N VAL A 455 17.06 3.98 3.03
CA VAL A 455 15.83 4.77 2.87
C VAL A 455 16.19 6.16 2.36
N SER A 456 15.55 6.60 1.28
CA SER A 456 15.73 7.94 0.69
C SER A 456 14.39 8.63 0.49
N LEU A 457 14.12 9.68 1.28
CA LEU A 457 12.88 10.46 1.24
C LEU A 457 13.17 11.82 0.63
N GLN A 458 13.09 11.92 -0.70
CA GLN A 458 13.57 13.05 -1.49
C GLN A 458 12.52 14.16 -1.69
N GLY A 459 11.23 13.84 -1.56
CA GLY A 459 10.14 14.78 -1.79
C GLY A 459 8.77 14.25 -1.34
N GLY A 460 7.73 15.07 -1.54
CA GLY A 460 6.35 14.78 -1.13
C GLY A 460 6.01 15.18 0.30
N THR A 461 4.79 14.82 0.72
CA THR A 461 4.27 15.07 2.07
C THR A 461 4.17 13.75 2.84
N ILE A 462 4.82 13.66 3.99
CA ILE A 462 4.97 12.41 4.74
C ILE A 462 4.53 12.63 6.19
N ASN A 463 3.52 11.88 6.65
CA ASN A 463 2.97 11.97 8.01
C ASN A 463 2.97 10.59 8.66
N LEU A 464 3.82 10.41 9.66
CA LEU A 464 4.04 9.13 10.32
C LEU A 464 3.67 9.23 11.80
N THR A 465 2.82 8.33 12.28
CA THR A 465 2.47 8.24 13.70
C THR A 465 2.56 6.80 14.18
N SER A 466 3.42 6.54 15.17
CA SER A 466 3.49 5.25 15.84
C SER A 466 3.21 5.40 17.34
N SER A 467 2.11 4.81 17.82
CA SER A 467 1.73 4.86 19.24
C SER A 467 1.91 3.54 19.99
N GLY A 468 2.29 2.47 19.30
CA GLY A 468 2.60 1.18 19.93
C GLY A 468 3.87 1.26 20.79
N ALA A 469 3.91 0.52 21.90
CA ALA A 469 5.11 0.41 22.74
C ALA A 469 6.35 0.00 21.92
N GLY A 470 7.49 0.65 22.16
CA GLY A 470 8.72 0.48 21.39
C GLY A 470 8.63 0.92 19.91
N GLY A 471 7.55 1.60 19.54
CA GLY A 471 7.21 1.89 18.15
C GLY A 471 8.17 2.88 17.48
N LYS A 472 8.40 2.69 16.18
CA LYS A 472 9.27 3.55 15.37
C LYS A 472 8.49 4.30 14.29
N GLY A 473 8.89 5.54 14.02
CA GLY A 473 8.45 6.24 12.81
C GLY A 473 9.17 5.67 11.58
N ILE A 474 10.48 5.84 11.53
CA ILE A 474 11.34 5.32 10.46
C ILE A 474 12.45 4.45 11.08
N LYS A 475 12.64 3.25 10.53
CA LYS A 475 13.76 2.35 10.84
C LYS A 475 14.48 1.94 9.55
N THR A 476 15.80 1.98 9.52
CA THR A 476 16.59 1.37 8.46
C THR A 476 17.84 0.69 8.99
N ASP A 477 18.16 -0.48 8.43
CA ASP A 477 19.42 -1.17 8.72
C ASP A 477 20.60 -0.62 7.90
N GLY A 478 20.31 0.20 6.87
CA GLY A 478 21.28 0.91 6.05
C GLY A 478 21.34 2.41 6.37
N THR A 479 21.61 3.20 5.34
CA THR A 479 21.64 4.67 5.41
C THR A 479 20.24 5.26 5.32
N LEU A 480 20.04 6.42 5.97
CA LEU A 480 18.84 7.23 5.82
C LEU A 480 19.19 8.59 5.22
N THR A 481 18.56 8.96 4.12
CA THR A 481 18.68 10.29 3.51
C THR A 481 17.33 10.99 3.48
N LEU A 482 17.25 12.16 4.09
CA LEU A 482 16.08 13.03 4.07
C LEU A 482 16.37 14.25 3.19
N GLY A 483 15.56 14.45 2.16
CA GLY A 483 15.72 15.52 1.19
C GLY A 483 16.89 15.33 0.22
N LEU A 484 17.06 16.33 -0.64
CA LEU A 484 18.14 16.51 -1.58
C LEU A 484 18.84 17.86 -1.30
N PRO A 485 20.06 18.10 -1.81
CA PRO A 485 20.77 19.35 -1.56
C PRO A 485 20.01 20.63 -1.95
N THR A 486 19.07 20.55 -2.90
CA THR A 486 18.34 21.70 -3.45
C THR A 486 16.84 21.71 -3.15
N GLN A 487 16.28 20.63 -2.60
CA GLN A 487 14.84 20.47 -2.34
C GLN A 487 14.62 19.36 -1.31
N GLY A 488 13.44 19.30 -0.69
CA GLY A 488 13.07 18.09 0.04
C GLY A 488 11.63 18.05 0.51
N PRO A 489 11.29 17.01 1.29
CA PRO A 489 9.91 16.73 1.68
C PRO A 489 9.44 17.65 2.81
N THR A 490 8.12 17.66 3.02
CA THR A 490 7.54 17.98 4.32
C THR A 490 7.31 16.67 5.07
N LEU A 491 8.04 16.45 6.16
CA LEU A 491 8.00 15.23 6.96
C LEU A 491 7.57 15.56 8.39
N SER A 492 6.50 14.92 8.85
CA SER A 492 6.09 14.91 10.26
C SER A 492 6.18 13.49 10.82
N VAL A 493 6.94 13.32 11.90
CA VAL A 493 7.08 12.02 12.59
C VAL A 493 6.70 12.17 14.05
N THR A 494 5.79 11.31 14.51
CA THR A 494 5.35 11.29 15.91
C THR A 494 5.39 9.87 16.48
N THR A 495 6.14 9.68 17.56
CA THR A 495 6.14 8.46 18.37
C THR A 495 5.57 8.73 19.76
N LYS A 496 4.66 7.85 20.22
CA LYS A 496 3.96 7.99 21.53
C LYS A 496 4.06 6.77 22.42
N GLY A 497 4.68 5.69 21.93
CA GLY A 497 4.77 4.43 22.65
C GLY A 497 5.67 4.50 23.87
N SER A 498 5.31 3.77 24.93
CA SER A 498 6.19 3.53 26.07
C SER A 498 7.35 2.59 25.71
N LYS A 499 8.42 2.58 26.50
CA LYS A 499 9.51 1.60 26.39
C LYS A 499 9.04 0.18 26.75
N ILE A 500 9.60 -0.82 26.08
CA ILE A 500 9.44 -2.24 26.43
C ILE A 500 10.72 -2.70 27.13
N THR A 501 10.61 -3.24 28.34
CA THR A 501 11.74 -3.83 29.06
C THR A 501 12.11 -5.18 28.46
N ILE A 502 13.33 -5.31 27.94
CA ILE A 502 13.90 -6.56 27.42
C ILE A 502 14.61 -7.29 28.56
N THR A 503 15.57 -6.63 29.19
CA THR A 503 16.24 -7.09 30.41
C THR A 503 16.10 -6.01 31.48
N ALA A 504 15.63 -6.40 32.66
CA ALA A 504 15.48 -5.45 33.77
C ALA A 504 16.86 -5.01 34.28
N SER A 505 16.97 -3.75 34.70
CA SER A 505 18.16 -3.22 35.35
C SER A 505 18.43 -3.97 36.66
N THR A 506 19.64 -4.51 36.83
CA THR A 506 20.08 -5.07 38.11
C THR A 506 20.88 -4.00 38.86
N GLY A 507 20.21 -3.23 39.73
CA GLY A 507 20.84 -2.16 40.51
C GLY A 507 19.93 -0.95 40.73
N GLN A 508 20.50 0.12 41.30
CA GLN A 508 19.82 1.42 41.52
C GLN A 508 19.89 2.34 40.28
N ARG A 509 20.66 1.99 39.24
CA ARG A 509 20.78 2.75 37.99
C ARG A 509 19.98 2.09 36.87
N GLU A 510 19.24 2.88 36.09
CA GLU A 510 18.43 2.41 34.96
C GLU A 510 19.27 2.00 33.74
N ASP A 511 20.54 2.39 33.69
CA ASP A 511 21.49 2.20 32.58
C ASP A 511 21.92 0.75 32.32
N ASN A 512 21.69 -0.17 33.26
CA ASN A 512 22.05 -1.59 33.11
C ASN A 512 20.88 -2.47 32.62
N GLY A 513 19.74 -1.86 32.28
CA GLY A 513 18.64 -2.54 31.59
C GLY A 513 18.77 -2.45 30.07
N THR A 514 18.14 -3.37 29.34
CA THR A 514 17.99 -3.24 27.88
C THR A 514 16.52 -3.02 27.53
N TYR A 515 16.25 -2.06 26.66
CA TYR A 515 14.89 -1.62 26.34
C TYR A 515 14.68 -1.51 24.83
N ALA A 516 13.45 -1.76 24.38
CA ALA A 516 13.00 -1.30 23.08
C ALA A 516 12.15 -0.03 23.28
N GLU A 517 12.78 1.11 23.11
CA GLU A 517 12.13 2.42 23.27
C GLU A 517 11.43 2.87 21.98
N ALA A 518 10.65 3.94 22.05
CA ALA A 518 10.06 4.53 20.86
C ALA A 518 11.01 5.57 20.26
N LYS A 519 11.42 5.43 19.00
CA LYS A 519 12.30 6.43 18.37
C LYS A 519 11.64 6.95 17.11
N ALA A 520 11.59 8.26 16.95
CA ALA A 520 10.94 8.83 15.78
C ALA A 520 11.68 8.39 14.50
N ILE A 521 13.00 8.56 14.48
CA ILE A 521 13.83 8.17 13.35
C ILE A 521 15.08 7.43 13.84
N LYS A 522 15.31 6.21 13.33
CA LYS A 522 16.47 5.37 13.66
C LYS A 522 17.11 4.79 12.40
N ALA A 523 18.42 5.00 12.25
CA ALA A 523 19.25 4.35 11.23
C ALA A 523 20.38 3.56 11.89
N ASN A 524 20.73 2.39 11.36
CA ASN A 524 21.95 1.70 11.76
C ASN A 524 23.16 2.29 11.01
N GLY A 525 22.97 2.74 9.77
CA GLY A 525 23.96 3.51 9.02
C GLY A 525 23.88 5.01 9.27
N ALA A 526 24.60 5.78 8.45
CA ALA A 526 24.59 7.24 8.49
C ALA A 526 23.19 7.82 8.18
N LEU A 527 22.81 8.84 8.92
CA LEU A 527 21.61 9.63 8.73
C LEU A 527 22.02 11.01 8.19
N THR A 528 21.54 11.35 6.99
CA THR A 528 21.82 12.63 6.33
C THR A 528 20.53 13.40 6.09
N ILE A 529 20.50 14.66 6.50
CA ILE A 529 19.39 15.59 6.31
C ILE A 529 19.85 16.72 5.39
N HIS A 530 19.11 16.96 4.31
CA HIS A 530 19.29 18.08 3.39
C HIS A 530 18.09 19.03 3.49
N GLN A 531 17.81 19.81 2.42
CA GLN A 531 16.69 20.75 2.39
C GLN A 531 15.35 20.03 2.63
N GLY A 532 14.38 20.71 3.22
CA GLY A 532 13.07 20.15 3.59
C GLY A 532 12.55 20.74 4.90
N ASN A 533 11.34 20.34 5.29
CA ASN A 533 10.73 20.71 6.57
C ASN A 533 10.47 19.44 7.40
N TYR A 534 11.20 19.27 8.50
CA TYR A 534 11.15 18.08 9.34
C TYR A 534 10.60 18.45 10.71
N THR A 535 9.41 17.95 11.05
CA THR A 535 8.78 18.12 12.37
C THR A 535 8.77 16.78 13.09
N ILE A 536 9.44 16.70 14.24
CA ILE A 536 9.68 15.44 14.95
C ILE A 536 9.18 15.58 16.39
N SER A 537 8.53 14.53 16.88
CA SER A 537 8.15 14.41 18.29
C SER A 537 8.22 12.95 18.70
N SER A 538 8.91 12.66 19.80
CA SER A 538 9.09 11.31 20.31
C SER A 538 8.89 11.27 21.82
N THR A 539 8.47 10.11 22.33
CA THR A 539 8.49 9.80 23.76
C THR A 539 9.86 9.35 24.25
N ASP A 540 10.76 9.05 23.32
CA ASP A 540 12.18 8.79 23.56
C ASP A 540 12.99 9.53 22.47
N ASP A 541 13.96 8.94 21.77
CA ASP A 541 14.85 9.76 20.91
C ASP A 541 14.13 10.34 19.69
N GLY A 542 14.51 11.58 19.33
CA GLY A 542 14.13 12.22 18.08
C GLY A 542 14.82 11.56 16.89
N LEU A 543 16.14 11.72 16.82
CA LEU A 543 17.00 11.18 15.77
C LEU A 543 18.11 10.31 16.38
N LYS A 544 18.23 9.06 15.95
CA LYS A 544 19.34 8.17 16.37
C LYS A 544 20.04 7.50 15.19
N SER A 545 21.36 7.51 15.20
CA SER A 545 22.21 6.74 14.28
C SER A 545 23.30 5.99 15.04
N ASP A 546 23.63 4.76 14.62
CA ASP A 546 24.80 4.05 15.19
C ASP A 546 26.14 4.55 14.60
N VAL A 547 26.09 5.42 13.59
CA VAL A 547 27.29 5.91 12.88
C VAL A 547 27.39 7.43 12.95
N SER A 548 26.44 8.15 12.36
CA SER A 548 26.49 9.61 12.30
C SER A 548 25.15 10.24 11.94
N VAL A 549 24.96 11.48 12.38
CA VAL A 549 23.90 12.38 11.91
C VAL A 549 24.55 13.62 11.31
N THR A 550 24.22 13.92 10.05
CA THR A 550 24.67 15.13 9.34
C THR A 550 23.47 15.94 8.86
N ILE A 551 23.39 17.20 9.28
CA ILE A 551 22.39 18.18 8.83
C ILE A 551 23.07 19.18 7.91
N ASN A 552 22.62 19.26 6.65
CA ASN A 552 23.19 20.11 5.60
C ASN A 552 22.34 21.36 5.30
N GLY A 553 21.11 21.44 5.80
CA GLY A 553 20.19 22.54 5.51
C GLY A 553 18.75 22.20 5.90
N GLY A 554 17.79 23.00 5.42
CA GLY A 554 16.37 22.87 5.73
C GLY A 554 16.01 23.28 7.17
N THR A 555 14.78 22.99 7.56
CA THR A 555 14.28 23.20 8.94
C THR A 555 14.10 21.86 9.62
N THR A 556 14.80 21.65 10.74
CA THR A 556 14.66 20.45 11.59
C THR A 556 14.16 20.86 12.97
N ALA A 557 12.88 20.61 13.25
CA ALA A 557 12.22 20.93 14.50
C ALA A 557 11.89 19.66 15.28
N ILE A 558 12.67 19.36 16.32
CA ILE A 558 12.39 18.31 17.31
C ILE A 558 11.66 18.99 18.47
N ASN A 559 10.33 18.85 18.49
CA ASN A 559 9.48 19.57 19.44
C ASN A 559 9.37 18.87 20.80
N LYS A 560 9.75 17.59 20.86
CA LYS A 560 9.75 16.76 22.06
C LYS A 560 10.58 15.50 21.83
N SER A 561 11.41 15.13 22.79
CA SER A 561 12.09 13.83 22.86
C SER A 561 12.68 13.60 24.26
N THR A 562 13.17 12.39 24.54
CA THR A 562 14.11 12.18 25.67
C THR A 562 15.44 12.81 25.28
N GLU A 563 16.13 12.23 24.29
CA GLU A 563 17.27 12.85 23.63
C GLU A 563 16.86 13.43 22.27
N GLY A 564 17.39 14.60 21.91
CA GLY A 564 17.12 15.20 20.61
C GLY A 564 17.77 14.40 19.48
N ILE A 565 19.10 14.43 19.42
CA ILE A 565 19.91 13.80 18.39
C ILE A 565 21.06 13.03 19.03
N GLU A 566 21.15 11.74 18.75
CA GLU A 566 22.17 10.84 19.31
C GLU A 566 22.92 10.09 18.20
N ALA A 567 24.25 10.19 18.19
CA ALA A 567 25.16 9.36 17.38
C ALA A 567 26.63 9.56 17.80
N PRO A 568 27.56 8.68 17.41
CA PRO A 568 28.99 8.90 17.65
C PRO A 568 29.56 10.16 16.98
N LEU A 569 29.05 10.51 15.80
CA LEU A 569 29.48 11.69 15.03
C LEU A 569 28.27 12.53 14.65
N LEU A 570 28.19 13.73 15.20
CA LEU A 570 27.14 14.70 14.94
C LEU A 570 27.72 15.88 14.17
N THR A 571 27.05 16.30 13.09
CA THR A 571 27.48 17.45 12.29
C THR A 571 26.29 18.28 11.85
N VAL A 572 26.33 19.58 12.13
CA VAL A 572 25.44 20.58 11.54
C VAL A 572 26.29 21.49 10.65
N ASN A 573 26.16 21.32 9.34
CA ASN A 573 26.83 22.17 8.35
C ASN A 573 26.06 23.47 8.13
N ASP A 574 24.73 23.42 8.07
CA ASP A 574 23.83 24.58 7.92
C ASP A 574 22.37 24.21 8.27
N GLY A 575 21.44 25.17 8.22
CA GLY A 575 20.00 25.00 8.42
C GLY A 575 19.43 25.64 9.69
N ASP A 576 18.11 25.58 9.84
CA ASP A 576 17.39 26.01 11.05
C ASP A 576 17.06 24.77 11.90
N VAL A 577 17.80 24.54 12.99
CA VAL A 577 17.66 23.40 13.88
C VAL A 577 17.12 23.86 15.22
N SER A 578 15.96 23.35 15.63
CA SER A 578 15.39 23.60 16.97
C SER A 578 15.10 22.28 17.68
N ILE A 579 15.62 22.15 18.90
CA ILE A 579 15.51 20.91 19.69
C ILE A 579 14.95 21.23 21.07
N ILE A 580 13.87 20.56 21.42
CA ILE A 580 13.28 20.53 22.76
C ILE A 580 13.29 19.08 23.23
N SER A 581 14.09 18.81 24.25
CA SER A 581 14.27 17.49 24.85
C SER A 581 14.00 17.54 26.36
N SER A 582 13.67 16.41 26.97
CA SER A 582 13.72 16.31 28.42
C SER A 582 15.15 16.12 28.90
N ASP A 583 15.91 15.26 28.23
CA ASP A 583 17.32 14.98 28.49
C ASP A 583 18.21 15.74 27.50
N ASP A 584 19.25 15.17 26.94
CA ASP A 584 20.19 15.89 26.07
C ASP A 584 19.56 16.36 24.76
N CYS A 585 19.87 17.59 24.33
CA CYS A 585 19.47 18.04 23.00
C CYS A 585 20.35 17.41 21.91
N PHE A 586 21.67 17.43 22.10
CA PHE A 586 22.64 16.69 21.29
C PHE A 586 23.40 15.77 22.23
N ASN A 587 23.45 14.48 21.93
CA ASN A 587 24.26 13.49 22.63
C ASN A 587 25.24 12.83 21.65
N ALA A 588 26.47 13.37 21.58
CA ALA A 588 27.53 12.74 20.80
C ALA A 588 28.21 11.65 21.66
N THR A 589 27.89 10.38 21.39
CA THR A 589 28.31 9.24 22.22
C THR A 589 28.48 7.96 21.42
N LYS A 590 29.40 7.09 21.85
CA LYS A 590 29.50 5.68 21.38
C LYS A 590 28.68 4.71 22.22
N GLY A 591 27.95 5.20 23.23
CA GLY A 591 27.09 4.38 24.09
C GLY A 591 27.82 3.49 25.09
N ASN A 592 29.10 3.76 25.37
CA ASN A 592 29.90 2.99 26.33
C ASN A 592 29.69 3.41 27.79
N GLY A 593 29.03 4.56 28.01
CA GLY A 593 28.84 5.18 29.31
C GLY A 593 30.13 5.75 29.95
N GLY A 594 29.95 6.62 30.94
CA GLY A 594 31.02 7.17 31.79
C GLY A 594 31.68 8.45 31.28
N GLU A 595 32.52 9.03 32.15
CA GLU A 595 33.11 10.39 32.01
C GLU A 595 34.40 10.45 31.16
N GLN A 596 34.73 9.39 30.43
CA GLN A 596 35.97 9.34 29.66
C GLN A 596 35.75 9.83 28.23
N ASN A 597 36.79 10.43 27.65
CA ASN A 597 36.75 10.77 26.24
C ASN A 597 36.69 9.50 25.37
N ASP A 598 35.53 9.22 24.77
CA ASP A 598 35.30 8.05 23.93
C ASP A 598 35.64 8.28 22.45
N GLY A 599 36.04 9.52 22.09
CA GLY A 599 36.37 9.94 20.74
C GLY A 599 35.16 10.24 19.84
N SER A 600 33.96 10.35 20.41
CA SER A 600 32.79 10.95 19.74
C SER A 600 33.03 12.44 19.43
N TYR A 601 32.20 13.01 18.57
CA TYR A 601 32.40 14.38 18.12
C TYR A 601 31.11 15.09 17.71
N LEU A 602 30.93 16.33 18.18
CA LEU A 602 29.90 17.27 17.73
C LEU A 602 30.52 18.44 16.94
N TYR A 603 30.18 18.55 15.66
CA TYR A 603 30.61 19.65 14.78
C TYR A 603 29.45 20.63 14.51
N LEU A 604 29.64 21.91 14.87
CA LEU A 604 28.71 23.01 14.66
C LEU A 604 29.34 24.02 13.69
N LYS A 605 29.08 23.87 12.38
CA LYS A 605 29.80 24.64 11.35
C LYS A 605 29.03 25.83 10.81
N GLY A 606 27.71 25.86 10.93
CA GLY A 606 26.83 26.87 10.36
C GLY A 606 25.38 26.76 10.86
N GLY A 607 24.48 27.51 10.23
CA GLY A 607 23.05 27.51 10.55
C GLY A 607 22.65 28.25 11.83
N LYS A 608 21.36 28.13 12.20
CA LYS A 608 20.79 28.57 13.47
C LYS A 608 20.40 27.33 14.27
N ILE A 609 21.00 27.17 15.44
CA ILE A 609 20.83 25.99 16.30
C ILE A 609 20.31 26.47 17.65
N PHE A 610 19.08 26.08 17.97
CA PHE A 610 18.40 26.47 19.21
C PHE A 610 18.05 25.22 20.00
N THR A 611 18.62 25.09 21.19
CA THR A 611 18.39 23.94 22.07
C THR A 611 17.73 24.38 23.36
N SER A 612 16.86 23.53 23.89
CA SER A 612 16.19 23.75 25.17
C SER A 612 15.88 22.39 25.83
N THR A 613 16.65 22.08 26.86
CA THR A 613 16.46 20.89 27.69
C THR A 613 15.91 21.24 29.08
N THR A 614 15.18 20.31 29.70
CA THR A 614 14.67 20.48 31.06
C THR A 614 15.50 19.80 32.14
N SER A 615 16.15 18.68 31.82
CA SER A 615 16.85 17.84 32.79
C SER A 615 18.15 17.19 32.29
N GLY A 616 18.53 17.39 31.03
CA GLY A 616 19.82 16.98 30.46
C GLY A 616 20.68 18.18 30.06
N ASP A 617 21.67 17.95 29.22
CA ASP A 617 22.56 18.95 28.66
C ASP A 617 22.10 19.49 27.30
N GLY A 618 22.34 20.78 27.08
CA GLY A 618 21.96 21.41 25.82
C GLY A 618 22.89 21.03 24.67
N LEU A 619 24.16 20.76 24.96
CA LEU A 619 25.16 20.21 24.06
C LEU A 619 25.99 19.19 24.85
N ASP A 620 25.85 17.91 24.57
CA ASP A 620 26.65 16.86 25.21
C ASP A 620 27.55 16.15 24.17
N SER A 621 28.79 15.89 24.59
CA SER A 621 29.69 14.99 23.90
C SER A 621 30.59 14.26 24.87
N ASN A 622 30.54 12.93 24.82
CA ASN A 622 31.54 12.07 25.43
C ASN A 622 32.93 12.18 24.79
N GLY A 623 33.14 13.09 23.84
CA GLY A 623 34.40 13.34 23.17
C GLY A 623 34.66 14.84 23.03
N ASN A 624 34.60 15.37 21.80
CA ASN A 624 34.93 16.78 21.55
C ASN A 624 33.76 17.53 20.91
N ILE A 625 33.73 18.84 21.13
CA ILE A 625 32.88 19.77 20.41
C ILE A 625 33.77 20.71 19.59
N ALA A 626 33.40 20.97 18.33
CA ALA A 626 34.02 22.02 17.54
C ALA A 626 32.97 22.92 16.91
N MET A 627 33.17 24.23 17.01
CA MET A 627 32.33 25.23 16.39
C MET A 627 33.15 26.15 15.47
N SER A 628 32.73 26.27 14.21
CA SER A 628 33.40 27.11 13.20
C SER A 628 32.50 28.19 12.60
N GLY A 629 31.21 28.22 12.93
CA GLY A 629 30.27 29.19 12.39
C GLY A 629 28.85 29.00 12.91
N GLY A 630 27.91 29.81 12.41
CA GLY A 630 26.50 29.75 12.78
C GLY A 630 26.15 30.53 14.05
N THR A 631 24.91 30.37 14.49
CA THR A 631 24.38 30.89 15.76
C THR A 631 23.85 29.73 16.60
N VAL A 632 24.41 29.53 17.78
CA VAL A 632 24.08 28.44 18.71
C VAL A 632 23.60 29.04 20.02
N ILE A 633 22.30 28.89 20.32
CA ILE A 633 21.69 29.37 21.57
C ILE A 633 21.18 28.18 22.35
N VAL A 634 21.73 28.01 23.55
CA VAL A 634 21.47 26.87 24.42
C VAL A 634 20.79 27.32 25.71
N GLN A 635 19.60 26.79 25.92
CA GLN A 635 18.81 26.97 27.13
C GLN A 635 18.96 25.72 27.98
N GLY A 636 19.95 25.71 28.88
CA GLY A 636 20.24 24.57 29.75
C GLY A 636 19.15 24.29 30.79
N PRO A 637 19.34 23.25 31.61
CA PRO A 637 18.37 22.76 32.58
C PRO A 637 18.25 23.71 33.78
N SER A 638 17.29 23.43 34.68
CA SER A 638 17.06 24.24 35.89
C SER A 638 17.80 23.77 37.14
N SER A 639 18.45 22.61 37.11
CA SER A 639 19.05 21.98 38.28
C SER A 639 20.31 21.19 37.93
N GLN A 640 21.23 21.14 38.89
CA GLN A 640 22.41 20.26 38.87
C GLN A 640 21.99 18.76 38.91
N PRO A 641 22.87 17.81 38.53
CA PRO A 641 24.28 18.01 38.14
C PRO A 641 24.47 18.63 36.74
N GLU A 642 23.45 18.52 35.88
CA GLU A 642 23.55 18.90 34.47
C GLU A 642 23.86 20.38 34.23
N VAL A 643 24.33 20.65 33.02
CA VAL A 643 24.83 21.94 32.54
C VAL A 643 24.20 22.30 31.19
N GLY A 644 24.52 23.47 30.66
CA GLY A 644 24.07 23.85 29.31
C GLY A 644 24.92 23.20 28.24
N MET A 645 26.17 22.86 28.56
CA MET A 645 27.07 22.13 27.67
C MET A 645 28.04 21.30 28.49
N ASP A 646 28.23 20.06 28.08
CA ASP A 646 29.18 19.12 28.65
C ASP A 646 30.06 18.49 27.57
N TYR A 647 31.32 18.24 27.92
CA TYR A 647 32.23 17.52 27.05
C TYR A 647 33.43 16.93 27.81
N ASN A 648 33.85 15.73 27.42
CA ASN A 648 34.97 15.02 28.06
C ASN A 648 36.36 15.36 27.48
N GLY A 649 36.39 16.03 26.32
CA GLY A 649 37.59 16.42 25.59
C GLY A 649 37.81 17.92 25.54
N THR A 650 37.72 18.47 24.32
CA THR A 650 37.87 19.91 24.08
C THR A 650 36.62 20.47 23.42
N PHE A 651 36.33 21.74 23.73
CA PHE A 651 35.40 22.55 22.96
C PHE A 651 36.18 23.66 22.25
N GLN A 652 36.50 23.42 20.99
CA GLN A 652 37.25 24.33 20.14
C GLN A 652 36.32 25.26 19.37
N ILE A 653 36.48 26.57 19.53
CA ILE A 653 35.70 27.57 18.79
C ILE A 653 36.59 28.46 17.92
N THR A 654 36.21 28.57 16.64
CA THR A 654 36.94 29.34 15.61
C THR A 654 36.07 30.36 14.89
N GLY A 655 34.74 30.29 15.06
CA GLY A 655 33.77 31.18 14.42
C GLY A 655 32.36 31.00 14.98
N GLY A 656 31.48 31.97 14.70
CA GLY A 656 30.04 31.93 15.03
C GLY A 656 29.69 32.47 16.42
N LEU A 657 28.40 32.66 16.68
CA LEU A 657 27.86 33.13 17.96
C LEU A 657 27.43 31.95 18.83
N LEU A 658 28.00 31.81 20.02
CA LEU A 658 27.61 30.83 21.04
C LEU A 658 27.06 31.58 22.26
N ALA A 659 25.87 31.20 22.72
CA ALA A 659 25.36 31.61 24.02
C ALA A 659 24.72 30.43 24.76
N VAL A 660 25.25 30.10 25.94
CA VAL A 660 24.81 28.95 26.74
C VAL A 660 24.41 29.41 28.12
N THR A 661 23.22 29.02 28.57
CA THR A 661 22.75 29.25 29.94
C THR A 661 22.66 27.92 30.69
N GLY A 662 22.81 27.95 32.01
CA GLY A 662 22.64 26.76 32.83
C GLY A 662 22.50 27.04 34.33
N PRO A 663 22.28 25.98 35.12
CA PRO A 663 22.01 26.08 36.55
C PRO A 663 23.28 26.26 37.37
N ASN A 664 23.14 26.33 38.69
CA ASN A 664 24.29 26.41 39.60
C ASN A 664 24.94 25.03 39.78
N SER A 665 25.75 24.59 38.83
CA SER A 665 26.42 23.26 38.86
C SER A 665 27.87 23.32 39.36
N GLY A 666 28.26 24.41 40.04
CA GLY A 666 29.56 24.54 40.69
C GLY A 666 30.76 24.28 39.77
N ASN A 667 31.49 23.21 40.06
CA ASN A 667 32.70 22.81 39.33
C ASN A 667 32.41 22.11 37.99
N MET A 668 31.16 21.69 37.74
CA MET A 668 30.75 21.11 36.46
C MET A 668 30.59 22.18 35.37
N ILE A 669 30.50 23.46 35.74
CA ILE A 669 30.31 24.54 34.77
C ILE A 669 31.56 24.67 33.89
N GLN A 670 31.42 24.25 32.64
CA GLN A 670 32.45 24.32 31.61
C GLN A 670 32.40 25.65 30.83
N SER A 671 33.49 25.98 30.14
CA SER A 671 33.60 27.08 29.16
C SER A 671 34.55 26.64 28.05
N THR A 672 34.51 27.25 26.87
CA THR A 672 35.31 26.82 25.71
C THR A 672 36.81 26.68 26.01
N SER A 673 37.48 25.74 25.34
CA SER A 673 38.90 25.47 25.54
C SER A 673 39.79 26.67 25.21
N SER A 674 40.85 26.90 26.00
CA SER A 674 41.78 28.03 25.84
C SER A 674 42.61 27.97 24.54
N SER A 675 42.67 26.80 23.92
CA SER A 675 43.23 26.55 22.58
C SER A 675 42.38 27.10 21.44
N SER A 676 41.17 27.63 21.72
CA SER A 676 40.30 28.27 20.75
C SER A 676 40.90 29.54 20.15
N THR A 677 40.58 29.82 18.88
CA THR A 677 41.02 31.06 18.21
C THR A 677 40.03 32.20 18.43
N GLN A 678 38.74 31.90 18.65
CA GLN A 678 37.73 32.88 19.04
C GLN A 678 37.72 33.09 20.56
N TYR A 679 37.37 34.29 21.01
CA TYR A 679 37.30 34.63 22.42
C TYR A 679 35.95 34.25 23.04
N SER A 680 35.96 33.88 24.32
CA SER A 680 34.78 33.53 25.09
C SER A 680 34.79 34.16 26.48
N ILE A 681 33.59 34.39 27.00
CA ILE A 681 33.34 34.94 28.33
C ILE A 681 32.47 33.94 29.09
N LEU A 682 32.91 33.54 30.28
CA LEU A 682 32.11 32.81 31.25
C LEU A 682 31.63 33.77 32.33
N VAL A 683 30.34 34.12 32.29
CA VAL A 683 29.68 34.93 33.31
C VAL A 683 29.15 34.00 34.39
N LYS A 684 29.49 34.25 35.66
CA LYS A 684 28.93 33.56 36.84
C LYS A 684 28.28 34.57 37.78
N SER A 685 27.14 34.22 38.38
CA SER A 685 26.51 35.02 39.42
C SER A 685 25.78 34.14 40.43
N SER A 686 25.50 34.69 41.61
CA SER A 686 24.63 34.05 42.60
C SER A 686 23.20 33.87 42.10
N SER A 687 22.76 34.67 41.12
CA SER A 687 21.59 34.42 40.28
C SER A 687 21.54 35.41 39.11
N ILE A 688 21.45 34.89 37.88
CA ILE A 688 21.00 35.67 36.72
C ILE A 688 19.47 35.60 36.65
N GLY A 689 18.89 34.47 37.04
CA GLY A 689 17.46 34.20 37.00
C GLY A 689 16.98 34.07 35.55
N THR A 690 15.77 34.55 35.27
CA THR A 690 15.21 34.68 33.91
C THR A 690 15.31 36.11 33.37
N ASN A 691 16.23 36.90 33.93
CA ASN A 691 16.47 38.28 33.51
C ASN A 691 17.20 38.32 32.17
N LEU A 692 16.89 39.33 31.38
CA LEU A 692 17.55 39.57 30.11
C LEU A 692 19.03 39.93 30.36
N VAL A 693 19.94 39.30 29.63
CA VAL A 693 21.38 39.58 29.64
C VAL A 693 21.72 40.28 28.33
N HIS A 694 22.40 41.42 28.43
CA HIS A 694 22.83 42.20 27.28
C HIS A 694 24.33 42.47 27.35
N LEU A 695 25.03 42.15 26.26
CA LEU A 695 26.45 42.41 26.08
C LEU A 695 26.62 43.40 24.93
N GLN A 696 27.30 44.51 25.21
CA GLN A 696 27.63 45.53 24.23
C GLN A 696 29.10 45.93 24.28
N ASP A 697 29.59 46.45 23.16
CA ASP A 697 30.89 47.13 23.09
C ASP A 697 30.83 48.57 23.64
N ALA A 698 31.96 49.29 23.53
CA ALA A 698 32.09 50.67 23.98
C ALA A 698 31.26 51.68 23.16
N ASP A 699 30.93 51.34 21.92
CA ASP A 699 30.11 52.15 21.02
C ASP A 699 28.61 51.89 21.22
N GLY A 700 28.26 50.89 22.04
CA GLY A 700 26.88 50.48 22.31
C GLY A 700 26.29 49.51 21.30
N ASN A 701 27.12 48.89 20.46
CA ASN A 701 26.66 47.87 19.53
C ASN A 701 26.32 46.59 20.30
N ASP A 702 25.18 45.97 19.96
CA ASP A 702 24.72 44.72 20.56
C ASP A 702 25.54 43.53 20.05
N LEU A 703 26.16 42.77 20.96
CA LEU A 703 26.81 41.49 20.68
C LEU A 703 25.90 40.32 21.04
N LEU A 704 25.08 40.46 22.08
CA LEU A 704 24.14 39.44 22.54
C LEU A 704 23.07 40.08 23.42
N THR A 705 21.81 39.84 23.07
CA THR A 705 20.65 40.10 23.92
C THR A 705 19.88 38.78 24.12
N LEU A 706 20.03 38.15 25.29
CA LEU A 706 19.49 36.82 25.58
C LEU A 706 18.70 36.79 26.89
N LYS A 707 17.49 36.28 26.85
CA LYS A 707 16.69 35.97 28.03
C LYS A 707 16.73 34.46 28.31
N PRO A 708 17.28 34.01 29.45
CA PRO A 708 17.19 32.62 29.86
C PRO A 708 15.72 32.17 29.98
N LEU A 709 15.41 30.98 29.46
CA LEU A 709 14.07 30.37 29.59
C LEU A 709 13.84 29.76 30.97
N ARG A 710 14.93 29.47 31.69
CA ARG A 710 14.97 28.92 33.05
C ARG A 710 15.92 29.75 33.91
N SER A 711 15.85 29.58 35.23
CA SER A 711 16.70 30.32 36.15
C SER A 711 18.19 30.01 35.91
N ALA A 712 18.92 30.96 35.33
CA ALA A 712 20.33 30.80 35.02
C ALA A 712 21.22 31.32 36.17
N TYR A 713 22.39 30.71 36.30
CA TYR A 713 23.45 31.12 37.23
C TYR A 713 24.76 31.45 36.52
N TYR A 714 24.91 30.91 35.32
CA TYR A 714 26.00 31.28 34.44
C TYR A 714 25.53 31.47 33.00
N MET A 715 26.35 32.18 32.24
CA MET A 715 26.23 32.25 30.80
C MET A 715 27.62 32.13 30.16
N VAL A 716 27.77 31.27 29.16
CA VAL A 716 28.95 31.25 28.29
C VAL A 716 28.60 32.01 27.02
N ILE A 717 29.41 33.00 26.66
CA ILE A 717 29.21 33.83 25.47
C ILE A 717 30.50 33.80 24.64
N SER A 718 30.40 33.42 23.37
CA SER A 718 31.48 33.57 22.41
C SER A 718 30.94 34.23 21.15
N SER A 719 31.66 35.20 20.59
CA SER A 719 31.26 35.90 19.37
C SER A 719 32.50 36.27 18.55
N PRO A 720 32.43 36.29 17.21
CA PRO A 720 33.52 36.78 16.37
C PRO A 720 33.82 38.27 16.61
N GLN A 721 32.88 39.00 17.22
CA GLN A 721 33.04 40.42 17.55
C GLN A 721 33.87 40.64 18.84
N LEU A 722 34.11 39.59 19.63
CA LEU A 722 34.97 39.68 20.80
C LEU A 722 36.45 39.75 20.40
N THR A 723 37.02 40.93 20.56
CA THR A 723 38.41 41.26 20.23
C THR A 723 39.23 41.62 21.46
N THR A 724 40.50 41.20 21.46
CA THR A 724 41.44 41.51 22.54
C THR A 724 41.75 43.02 22.61
N GLY A 725 41.93 43.53 23.82
CA GLY A 725 42.19 44.95 24.09
C GLY A 725 40.96 45.84 24.09
N VAL A 726 39.79 45.34 23.69
CA VAL A 726 38.53 46.10 23.67
C VAL A 726 37.77 45.95 24.99
N THR A 727 37.10 47.02 25.41
CA THR A 727 36.25 47.06 26.60
C THR A 727 34.79 46.78 26.25
N TYR A 728 34.17 45.89 27.02
CA TYR A 728 32.76 45.52 26.89
C TYR A 728 32.01 45.79 28.19
N SER A 729 30.69 45.95 28.07
CA SER A 729 29.78 46.17 29.20
C SER A 729 28.69 45.12 29.21
N LEU A 730 28.52 44.47 30.36
CA LEU A 730 27.52 43.44 30.61
C LEU A 730 26.40 44.00 31.48
N TYR A 731 25.17 43.93 30.99
CA TYR A 731 23.96 44.37 31.67
C TYR A 731 23.04 43.19 31.97
N VAL A 732 22.30 43.30 33.08
CA VAL A 732 21.25 42.33 33.46
C VAL A 732 19.97 43.08 33.77
N GLY A 733 18.83 42.54 33.34
CA GLY A 733 17.51 43.15 33.40
C GLY A 733 17.21 43.98 32.16
N GLY A 734 16.31 44.96 32.28
CA GLY A 734 15.88 45.81 31.17
C GLY A 734 14.89 45.12 30.23
N SER A 735 14.74 45.68 29.03
CA SER A 735 13.84 45.19 27.98
C SER A 735 14.48 45.32 26.60
N SER A 736 14.00 44.53 25.64
CA SER A 736 14.38 44.60 24.23
C SER A 736 13.13 44.61 23.35
N THR A 737 13.17 45.40 22.27
CA THR A 737 12.14 45.43 21.22
C THR A 737 12.41 44.46 20.07
N GLY A 738 13.47 43.65 20.17
CA GLY A 738 13.88 42.70 19.15
C GLY A 738 12.92 41.53 18.93
N THR A 739 13.07 40.86 17.79
CA THR A 739 12.39 39.59 17.52
C THR A 739 13.04 38.47 18.31
N VAL A 740 12.24 37.73 19.08
CA VAL A 740 12.74 36.68 19.97
C VAL A 740 12.50 35.29 19.42
N VAL A 741 13.56 34.47 19.41
CA VAL A 741 13.49 33.02 19.17
C VAL A 741 14.35 32.32 20.22
N ASN A 742 13.80 31.32 20.91
CA ASN A 742 14.48 30.60 22.00
C ASN A 742 15.15 31.53 23.04
N GLY A 743 14.51 32.66 23.36
CA GLY A 743 15.02 33.69 24.28
C GLY A 743 16.08 34.63 23.69
N TYR A 744 16.62 34.37 22.49
CA TYR A 744 17.57 35.23 21.80
C TYR A 744 16.84 36.31 21.01
N TYR A 745 17.18 37.57 21.28
CA TYR A 745 16.59 38.74 20.64
C TYR A 745 17.51 39.21 19.51
N THR A 746 16.92 39.42 18.33
CA THR A 746 17.61 39.97 17.16
C THR A 746 16.88 41.18 16.60
N GLY A 747 17.65 42.18 16.20
CA GLY A 747 17.12 43.49 15.82
C GLY A 747 16.53 44.24 17.02
N GLY A 748 16.11 45.49 16.80
CA GLY A 748 15.54 46.35 17.85
C GLY A 748 16.58 47.03 18.74
N SER A 749 16.15 47.50 19.91
CA SER A 749 16.98 48.23 20.86
C SER A 749 16.80 47.71 22.28
N TYR A 750 17.91 47.60 23.00
CA TYR A 750 17.95 47.27 24.42
C TYR A 750 17.93 48.54 25.29
N THR A 751 17.15 48.55 26.38
CA THR A 751 17.12 49.67 27.33
C THR A 751 16.85 49.23 28.77
N GLY A 752 17.26 50.07 29.74
CA GLY A 752 16.79 49.98 31.14
C GLY A 752 17.43 48.88 32.01
N GLY A 753 18.50 48.23 31.56
CA GLY A 753 19.25 47.25 32.34
C GLY A 753 20.21 47.85 33.36
N SER A 754 20.58 47.04 34.36
CA SER A 754 21.64 47.39 35.31
C SER A 754 23.00 46.93 34.82
N LEU A 755 23.96 47.85 34.71
CA LEU A 755 25.36 47.51 34.43
C LEU A 755 25.91 46.64 35.57
N LYS A 756 26.42 45.44 35.23
CA LYS A 756 27.02 44.51 36.19
C LYS A 756 28.54 44.53 36.14
N LYS A 757 29.11 44.55 34.95
CA LYS A 757 30.57 44.60 34.73
C LYS A 757 30.90 45.42 33.50
N SER A 758 32.00 46.17 33.60
CA SER A 758 32.77 46.64 32.46
C SER A 758 34.16 46.01 32.54
N PHE A 759 34.66 45.47 31.44
CA PHE A 759 35.91 44.70 31.42
C PHE A 759 36.61 44.81 30.07
N THR A 760 37.94 44.80 30.09
CA THR A 760 38.77 44.72 28.88
C THR A 760 39.15 43.27 28.62
N LEU A 761 38.85 42.78 27.42
CA LEU A 761 39.11 41.40 27.05
C LEU A 761 40.60 41.17 26.75
N THR A 762 41.23 40.19 27.37
CA THR A 762 42.67 39.90 27.18
C THR A 762 42.95 38.43 26.94
N ASN A 763 42.26 37.54 27.65
CA ASN A 763 42.44 36.09 27.57
C ASN A 763 41.38 35.44 26.66
N LYS A 764 41.75 34.34 25.99
CA LYS A 764 40.82 33.55 25.16
C LYS A 764 39.58 33.09 25.91
N ASN A 765 39.72 32.79 27.20
CA ASN A 765 38.60 32.52 28.08
C ASN A 765 38.66 33.50 29.26
N THR A 766 37.65 34.34 29.40
CA THR A 766 37.55 35.36 30.45
C THR A 766 36.39 35.05 31.39
N THR A 767 36.67 34.82 32.67
CA THR A 767 35.62 34.59 33.67
C THR A 767 35.24 35.90 34.37
N LEU A 768 33.95 36.20 34.41
CA LEU A 768 33.37 37.35 35.11
C LEU A 768 32.46 36.86 36.23
N SER A 769 32.55 37.47 37.40
CA SER A 769 31.65 37.19 38.53
C SER A 769 31.02 38.47 39.07
N PHE A 770 29.71 38.44 39.37
CA PHE A 770 28.99 39.55 40.02
C PHE A 770 27.85 39.09 40.93
#